data_AF-A0A1Y5DN24-F1
#
_entry.id   AF-A0A1Y5DN24-F1
#
_cell.length_a   1.000
_cell.length_b   1.000
_cell.length_c   1.000
_cell.angle_alpha   90.00
_cell.angle_beta   90.00
_cell.angle_gamma   90.00
#
_symmetry.space_group_name_H-M   'P 1'
#
loop_
_entity.id
_entity.type
_entity.pdbx_description
1 polymer ?
#
loop_
_entity_poly.entity_id
_entity_poly.type
_entity_poly.pdbx_seq_one_letter_code
_entity_poly.pdbx_strand_id
1 'polypeptide(L)'
;MAKVLKTMDGNEAAAYASYAFTEVAGVFPISPASAMGDNTERWAAQKKKNLFGTSVKVIEMQSEAGAAGVVHGSLQAGALTTTYTASQGLLLKIPNMYKMAGELLPSVIHIAARAIATHALSIFGDHQDVMSARATGYCMLASGSVQEVMDLAGIAHLSAIKGRVPFMHFFDGYRTSHEINKIEVIDYSVFDKLLDYDAVQRFRDAALNPESPVTRGGAQNDDIYFQGREAANKFYNAMPDIVNNYMEEISKVTKREYKPFMYYGDPEATDIITCMCSANETIKETIDFLRKTQNKKVGLLVVHLYRPFSTKYFMNVLPKTVQRICALDRTKEPGSLGEPLYLDIRNVFYKHTLQPTIIGGRYGLSSKDFTPAQVIAIFDNLSSPNPKNGFTVGINDDVTFTSLELGPNIAVNSSEVTECLFYGLGADGTVGANKNSVKIIGDKTNLYAQAYFAYDSKKAGGFTRSHLRFSKDTIRSTYYVTNPSFVACSKEIYLEQYEVIDGLKEGGTFLLNSIHSQEEIASTLPSRVKRMLFDKKVKFYIINATKLAREIGLRNRTNTIMQAAFFKLANVIEYDQAKTYMKEYAKRTYSSKGNDIVEMNYKAIDEGEHGIVEVPIDPDWASYESAELIISSKYIGSDYVENFAKIVNAAKGDTLPVSIFTDREDGTLEAGSTQYEKRGISDIVPMWIEENCIQCNQCAFECPHAVIRPFLLNDKEMENAPQGVKDHILEGTGKHIKGNFKYKIQVSIQDCTGCNICVDVCPTKDKSLVMVPYGDEDKRGEQDNADYLFNDVEYKDYVVSTDTIKGSQFAQPLFEFHSACAGCGETTYIALVTQLFGDRAMIANATGCSTIYASSAPSTPYTKNAKGEGPAWANSLFEDNAEFGYGMYHAVETNRNRIQTIMSDNMDKVANPLVTLFNEWIKDRNDGPKTKRLRDLLIPALQAHTDEPGVLELLSLKKFFVRKSHWIFGGDGWAYDIGYGGLDHVLSTGTNLNVLVLDTEVYSNTGGQSSKSARAGSIAEFTNDGKASAKKDLGYLTMMYGNIYVAQINSRASQRQTIQTIKEAEAYPGPSLIIAYSPCIAHGMDGGLMKSVDQADLATKCGYWPIYSYDPRLSEEGKNPIKISGKKPNWDRYEEFLLHENRYRNLKIYNPEHAEELFAKNKADAQFRYRQLTRMAAADWSDEVKVEEKEEENKEE
;
A
#
# COMPACT_ATOMS: atom_id res chain seq x y z
N MET A 1 -1.68 9.58 -42.04
CA MET A 1 -0.98 8.40 -41.47
C MET A 1 -2.03 7.41 -40.99
N ALA A 2 -1.77 6.11 -41.08
CA ALA A 2 -2.69 5.11 -40.51
C ALA A 2 -2.73 5.27 -38.98
N LYS A 3 -3.92 5.15 -38.37
CA LYS A 3 -4.09 5.24 -36.92
C LYS A 3 -3.40 4.06 -36.24
N VAL A 4 -2.52 4.33 -35.28
CA VAL A 4 -1.86 3.29 -34.47
C VAL A 4 -2.66 3.14 -33.18
N LEU A 5 -3.38 2.02 -33.07
CA LEU A 5 -4.16 1.69 -31.87
C LEU A 5 -3.33 0.80 -30.94
N LYS A 6 -3.38 1.06 -29.63
CA LYS A 6 -2.76 0.23 -28.61
C LYS A 6 -3.61 0.17 -27.34
N THR A 7 -3.55 -0.97 -26.65
CA THR A 7 -4.22 -1.16 -25.37
C THR A 7 -3.25 -0.86 -24.21
N MET A 8 -3.42 0.28 -23.54
CA MET A 8 -2.56 0.75 -22.45
C MET A 8 -3.34 1.47 -21.35
N ASP A 9 -2.72 1.69 -20.20
CA ASP A 9 -3.31 2.51 -19.12
C ASP A 9 -2.88 3.98 -19.18
N GLY A 10 -3.49 4.81 -18.33
CA GLY A 10 -3.17 6.25 -18.26
C GLY A 10 -1.72 6.52 -17.89
N ASN A 11 -1.12 5.74 -16.99
CA ASN A 11 0.29 5.90 -16.64
C ASN A 11 1.23 5.61 -17.84
N GLU A 12 0.99 4.54 -18.59
CA GLU A 12 1.75 4.21 -19.79
C GLU A 12 1.57 5.28 -20.88
N ALA A 13 0.35 5.80 -21.06
CA ALA A 13 0.08 6.90 -22.00
C ALA A 13 0.82 8.19 -21.64
N ALA A 14 0.77 8.60 -20.36
CA ALA A 14 1.47 9.80 -19.88
C ALA A 14 2.99 9.68 -20.01
N ALA A 15 3.55 8.54 -19.60
CA ALA A 15 4.98 8.26 -19.74
C ALA A 15 5.39 8.26 -21.21
N TYR A 16 4.59 7.67 -22.10
CA TYR A 16 4.89 7.62 -23.53
C TYR A 16 5.00 9.02 -24.14
N ALA A 17 4.02 9.89 -23.89
CA ALA A 17 4.02 11.25 -24.40
C ALA A 17 5.15 12.11 -23.76
N SER A 18 5.34 12.00 -22.44
CA SER A 18 6.41 12.68 -21.70
C SER A 18 7.81 12.34 -22.22
N TYR A 19 8.06 11.06 -22.52
CA TYR A 19 9.36 10.56 -22.96
C TYR A 19 9.85 11.25 -24.25
N ALA A 20 8.95 11.69 -25.13
CA ALA A 20 9.32 12.40 -26.37
C ALA A 20 10.15 13.66 -26.08
N PHE A 21 9.78 14.43 -25.06
CA PHE A 21 10.36 15.75 -24.75
C PHE A 21 11.45 15.70 -23.67
N THR A 22 11.60 14.56 -23.00
CA THR A 22 12.39 14.45 -21.78
C THR A 22 13.84 14.09 -22.09
N GLU A 23 14.78 14.83 -21.53
CA GLU A 23 16.22 14.48 -21.52
C GLU A 23 16.61 13.86 -20.17
N VAL A 24 16.09 14.42 -19.07
CA VAL A 24 16.30 13.94 -17.69
C VAL A 24 14.96 13.73 -16.98
N ALA A 25 14.85 12.70 -16.14
CA ALA A 25 13.69 12.47 -15.29
C ALA A 25 14.13 12.26 -13.84
N GLY A 26 13.79 13.18 -12.94
CA GLY A 26 13.98 13.01 -11.50
C GLY A 26 12.79 12.27 -10.91
N VAL A 27 12.99 11.11 -10.30
CA VAL A 27 11.89 10.22 -9.87
C VAL A 27 12.02 9.79 -8.40
N PHE A 28 10.87 9.46 -7.81
CA PHE A 28 10.75 8.74 -6.55
C PHE A 28 9.41 7.98 -6.57
N PRO A 29 9.33 6.74 -6.07
CA PRO A 29 8.12 5.96 -6.19
C PRO A 29 7.03 6.35 -5.19
N ILE A 30 5.85 6.63 -5.72
CA ILE A 30 4.63 6.78 -4.93
C ILE A 30 3.42 6.29 -5.74
N SER A 31 2.63 5.39 -5.16
CA SER A 31 1.39 4.93 -5.80
C SER A 31 0.37 6.08 -5.91
N PRO A 32 -0.42 6.17 -6.99
CA PRO A 32 -0.43 5.32 -8.19
C PRO A 32 0.47 5.83 -9.35
N ALA A 33 1.46 6.69 -9.09
CA ALA A 33 2.28 7.32 -10.13
C ALA A 33 3.56 6.54 -10.50
N SER A 34 4.04 5.61 -9.65
CA SER A 34 5.31 4.89 -9.85
C SER A 34 5.49 4.29 -11.25
N ALA A 35 4.42 3.70 -11.80
CA ALA A 35 4.44 3.04 -13.11
C ALA A 35 4.90 3.98 -14.26
N MET A 36 4.70 5.29 -14.15
CA MET A 36 5.21 6.24 -15.15
C MET A 36 6.75 6.31 -15.16
N GLY A 37 7.35 6.35 -13.98
CA GLY A 37 8.80 6.32 -13.81
C GLY A 37 9.38 5.00 -14.30
N ASP A 38 8.77 3.89 -13.90
CA ASP A 38 9.18 2.52 -14.27
C ASP A 38 9.14 2.32 -15.79
N ASN A 39 8.05 2.73 -16.46
CA ASN A 39 7.95 2.67 -17.91
C ASN A 39 9.02 3.53 -18.61
N THR A 40 9.34 4.71 -18.05
CA THR A 40 10.37 5.61 -18.58
C THR A 40 11.76 4.98 -18.47
N GLU A 41 12.10 4.41 -17.32
CA GLU A 41 13.40 3.75 -17.11
C GLU A 41 13.52 2.52 -18.01
N ARG A 42 12.48 1.68 -18.10
CA ARG A 42 12.47 0.49 -18.94
C ARG A 42 12.73 0.83 -20.41
N TRP A 43 12.10 1.87 -20.93
CA TRP A 43 12.35 2.32 -22.31
C TRP A 43 13.73 2.95 -22.49
N ALA A 44 14.27 3.61 -21.47
CA ALA A 44 15.65 4.11 -21.49
C ALA A 44 16.68 2.97 -21.52
N ALA A 45 16.49 1.91 -20.72
CA ALA A 45 17.31 0.69 -20.75
C ALA A 45 17.24 0.01 -22.13
N GLN A 46 16.08 0.06 -22.80
CA GLN A 46 15.89 -0.40 -24.18
C GLN A 46 16.43 0.56 -25.25
N LYS A 47 17.13 1.63 -24.86
CA LYS A 47 17.72 2.65 -25.74
C LYS A 47 16.71 3.35 -26.66
N LYS A 48 15.43 3.44 -26.25
CA LYS A 48 14.42 4.23 -26.95
C LYS A 48 14.92 5.68 -27.07
N LYS A 49 14.62 6.33 -28.19
CA LYS A 49 15.05 7.71 -28.46
C LYS A 49 13.91 8.69 -28.21
N ASN A 50 14.24 9.81 -27.57
CA ASN A 50 13.41 11.01 -27.49
C ASN A 50 13.57 11.84 -28.79
N LEU A 51 12.94 13.02 -28.85
CA LEU A 51 13.02 13.93 -30.00
C LEU A 51 14.44 14.45 -30.27
N PHE A 52 15.33 14.39 -29.28
CA PHE A 52 16.72 14.87 -29.37
C PHE A 52 17.72 13.76 -29.70
N GLY A 53 17.26 12.56 -30.08
CA GLY A 53 18.12 11.44 -30.48
C GLY A 53 18.84 10.74 -29.32
N THR A 54 18.46 11.03 -28.07
CA THR A 54 19.05 10.45 -26.86
C THR A 54 18.03 9.62 -26.09
N SER A 55 18.50 8.78 -25.16
CA SER A 55 17.62 8.06 -24.24
C SER A 55 17.51 8.85 -22.95
N VAL A 56 16.31 8.86 -22.34
CA VAL A 56 16.06 9.59 -21.09
C VAL A 56 17.00 9.13 -19.99
N LYS A 57 17.62 10.08 -19.28
CA LYS A 57 18.35 9.78 -18.04
C LYS A 57 17.40 9.80 -16.85
N VAL A 58 17.03 8.63 -16.35
CA VAL A 58 16.22 8.51 -15.12
C VAL A 58 17.13 8.52 -13.89
N ILE A 59 16.78 9.33 -12.90
CA ILE A 59 17.53 9.51 -11.64
C ILE A 59 16.57 9.35 -10.47
N GLU A 60 16.66 8.23 -9.77
CA GLU A 60 15.95 8.02 -8.50
C GLU A 60 16.63 8.82 -7.37
N MET A 61 15.82 9.50 -6.57
CA MET A 61 16.28 10.28 -5.42
C MET A 61 15.86 9.64 -4.09
N GLN A 62 16.28 10.22 -2.97
CA GLN A 62 15.92 9.72 -1.63
C GLN A 62 14.48 10.05 -1.22
N SER A 63 13.84 11.01 -1.89
CA SER A 63 12.47 11.46 -1.65
C SER A 63 11.98 12.30 -2.84
N GLU A 64 10.69 12.60 -2.87
CA GLU A 64 10.11 13.50 -3.88
C GLU A 64 10.66 14.92 -3.79
N ALA A 65 11.06 15.38 -2.60
CA ALA A 65 11.73 16.66 -2.41
C ALA A 65 13.11 16.68 -3.09
N GLY A 66 13.89 15.60 -2.94
CA GLY A 66 15.16 15.42 -3.65
C GLY A 66 14.96 15.36 -5.17
N ALA A 67 13.94 14.63 -5.63
CA ALA A 67 13.57 14.59 -7.05
C ALA A 67 13.17 15.98 -7.58
N ALA A 68 12.47 16.80 -6.79
CA ALA A 68 12.15 18.18 -7.15
C ALA A 68 13.42 19.03 -7.34
N GLY A 69 14.40 18.86 -6.44
CA GLY A 69 15.70 19.54 -6.52
C GLY A 69 16.49 19.14 -7.76
N VAL A 70 16.50 17.85 -8.12
CA VAL A 70 17.13 17.37 -9.38
C VAL A 70 16.44 17.98 -10.59
N VAL A 71 15.11 18.02 -10.63
CA VAL A 71 14.37 18.64 -11.73
C VAL A 71 14.74 20.11 -11.89
N HIS A 72 14.72 20.85 -10.78
CA HIS A 72 15.06 22.26 -10.77
C HIS A 72 16.52 22.51 -11.22
N GLY A 73 17.50 21.79 -10.65
CA GLY A 73 18.91 21.94 -11.03
C GLY A 73 19.20 21.56 -12.48
N SER A 74 18.58 20.49 -12.97
CA SER A 74 18.71 20.03 -14.36
C SER A 74 18.14 21.05 -15.36
N LEU A 75 16.99 21.67 -15.04
CA LEU A 75 16.41 22.74 -15.86
C LEU A 75 17.29 24.00 -15.85
N GLN A 76 17.85 24.38 -14.70
CA GLN A 76 18.79 25.50 -14.62
C GLN A 76 20.03 25.27 -15.49
N ALA A 77 20.46 24.02 -15.64
CA ALA A 77 21.58 23.62 -16.50
C ALA A 77 21.20 23.36 -17.98
N GLY A 78 19.95 23.64 -18.38
CA GLY A 78 19.54 23.63 -19.79
C GLY A 78 19.07 22.28 -20.34
N ALA A 79 18.74 21.30 -19.49
CA ALA A 79 18.13 20.04 -19.92
C ALA A 79 16.61 20.02 -19.65
N LEU A 80 15.82 19.63 -20.66
CA LEU A 80 14.36 19.49 -20.50
C LEU A 80 14.06 18.31 -19.57
N THR A 81 13.44 18.62 -18.42
CA THR A 81 13.37 17.69 -17.29
C THR A 81 11.93 17.52 -16.78
N THR A 82 11.52 16.26 -16.62
CA THR A 82 10.19 15.84 -16.16
C THR A 82 10.25 15.14 -14.80
N THR A 83 9.10 14.95 -14.16
CA THR A 83 8.95 14.09 -12.97
C THR A 83 7.52 13.55 -12.85
N TYR A 84 7.38 12.47 -12.09
CA TYR A 84 6.12 11.74 -11.88
C TYR A 84 5.81 11.67 -10.38
N THR A 85 4.59 11.98 -9.96
CA THR A 85 4.25 12.04 -8.52
C THR A 85 2.75 11.94 -8.25
N ALA A 86 2.37 11.87 -6.97
CA ALA A 86 1.00 11.97 -6.48
C ALA A 86 0.99 12.36 -4.99
N SER A 87 -0.14 12.81 -4.44
CA SER A 87 -0.41 12.89 -2.99
C SER A 87 0.71 13.56 -2.18
N GLN A 88 1.17 12.93 -1.10
CA GLN A 88 2.26 13.38 -0.22
C GLN A 88 3.51 13.76 -1.00
N GLY A 89 3.82 12.98 -2.05
CA GLY A 89 4.97 13.25 -2.91
C GLY A 89 4.87 14.57 -3.65
N LEU A 90 3.67 14.99 -4.06
CA LEU A 90 3.46 16.33 -4.62
C LEU A 90 3.65 17.42 -3.56
N LEU A 91 3.18 17.21 -2.33
CA LEU A 91 3.36 18.18 -1.23
C LEU A 91 4.85 18.46 -0.98
N LEU A 92 5.68 17.42 -0.99
CA LEU A 92 7.13 17.54 -0.84
C LEU A 92 7.83 18.29 -1.99
N LYS A 93 7.16 18.44 -3.15
CA LYS A 93 7.68 19.18 -4.31
C LYS A 93 7.31 20.66 -4.28
N ILE A 94 6.27 21.06 -3.53
CA ILE A 94 5.73 22.44 -3.51
C ILE A 94 6.82 23.52 -3.36
N PRO A 95 7.81 23.39 -2.45
CA PRO A 95 8.85 24.42 -2.31
C PRO A 95 9.64 24.67 -3.61
N ASN A 96 10.02 23.60 -4.31
CA ASN A 96 10.73 23.72 -5.60
C ASN A 96 9.80 24.13 -6.75
N MET A 97 8.49 23.85 -6.68
CA MET A 97 7.54 24.34 -7.67
C MET A 97 7.48 25.88 -7.68
N TYR A 98 7.46 26.53 -6.52
CA TYR A 98 7.56 28.00 -6.46
C TYR A 98 8.83 28.53 -7.13
N LYS A 99 9.97 27.86 -6.94
CA LYS A 99 11.25 28.22 -7.57
C LYS A 99 11.19 28.07 -9.09
N MET A 100 10.78 26.90 -9.59
CA MET A 100 10.72 26.62 -11.03
C MET A 100 9.74 27.54 -11.77
N ALA A 101 8.58 27.84 -11.17
CA ALA A 101 7.63 28.80 -11.72
C ALA A 101 8.17 30.24 -11.68
N GLY A 102 8.75 30.67 -10.55
CA GLY A 102 9.33 32.00 -10.39
C GLY A 102 10.52 32.26 -11.33
N GLU A 103 11.25 31.22 -11.72
CA GLU A 103 12.39 31.30 -12.63
C GLU A 103 12.02 31.02 -14.10
N LEU A 104 10.73 30.80 -14.39
CA LEU A 104 10.19 30.57 -15.73
C LEU A 104 10.92 29.44 -16.47
N LEU A 105 10.97 28.28 -15.81
CA LEU A 105 11.58 27.05 -16.32
C LEU A 105 10.51 26.13 -16.94
N PRO A 106 10.74 25.58 -18.16
CA PRO A 106 9.75 24.78 -18.88
C PRO A 106 9.71 23.32 -18.38
N SER A 107 9.23 23.11 -17.15
CA SER A 107 9.03 21.76 -16.57
C SER A 107 7.60 21.24 -16.78
N VAL A 108 7.45 19.92 -16.86
CA VAL A 108 6.15 19.26 -16.73
C VAL A 108 6.20 18.22 -15.61
N ILE A 109 5.26 18.31 -14.67
CA ILE A 109 5.03 17.30 -13.63
C ILE A 109 3.78 16.53 -14.03
N HIS A 110 3.91 15.22 -14.19
CA HIS A 110 2.80 14.32 -14.48
C HIS A 110 2.27 13.69 -13.19
N ILE A 111 0.98 13.88 -12.93
CA ILE A 111 0.37 13.59 -11.62
C ILE A 111 -0.81 12.63 -11.77
N ALA A 112 -0.70 11.46 -11.16
CA ALA A 112 -1.84 10.58 -10.97
C ALA A 112 -2.55 11.00 -9.67
N ALA A 113 -3.44 12.00 -9.77
CA ALA A 113 -4.00 12.77 -8.66
C ALA A 113 -4.63 11.84 -7.60
N ARG A 114 -4.23 12.03 -6.33
CA ARG A 114 -4.49 11.13 -5.22
C ARG A 114 -4.81 11.89 -3.93
N ALA A 115 -5.67 11.30 -3.11
CA ALA A 115 -6.02 11.77 -1.77
C ALA A 115 -4.79 12.07 -0.89
N ILE A 116 -4.91 13.11 -0.05
CA ILE A 116 -3.94 13.42 1.00
C ILE A 116 -4.29 12.65 2.28
N ALA A 117 -3.28 12.15 2.98
CA ALA A 117 -3.44 11.54 4.31
C ALA A 117 -3.93 12.61 5.30
N THR A 118 -5.11 12.40 5.87
CA THR A 118 -5.74 13.31 6.84
C THR A 118 -6.07 12.57 8.14
N HIS A 119 -7.33 12.17 8.35
CA HIS A 119 -7.72 11.23 9.41
C HIS A 119 -7.22 9.80 9.12
N ALA A 120 -6.98 9.48 7.85
CA ALA A 120 -6.45 8.22 7.38
C ALA A 120 -5.66 8.41 6.07
N LEU A 121 -4.75 7.47 5.80
CA LEU A 121 -4.08 7.35 4.51
C LEU A 121 -5.05 6.79 3.46
N SER A 122 -5.05 7.37 2.26
CA SER A 122 -5.64 6.72 1.09
C SER A 122 -4.68 6.71 -0.08
N ILE A 123 -4.62 5.59 -0.81
CA ILE A 123 -3.87 5.47 -2.06
C ILE A 123 -4.70 5.89 -3.29
N PHE A 124 -5.99 6.13 -3.11
CA PHE A 124 -6.96 6.28 -4.19
C PHE A 124 -7.11 7.73 -4.67
N GLY A 125 -7.75 7.89 -5.82
CA GLY A 125 -7.74 9.11 -6.62
C GLY A 125 -8.78 10.15 -6.20
N ASP A 126 -8.30 11.37 -5.97
CA ASP A 126 -9.06 12.62 -5.92
C ASP A 126 -8.09 13.80 -6.18
N HIS A 127 -8.55 15.05 -6.10
CA HIS A 127 -7.78 16.24 -6.45
C HIS A 127 -7.18 16.99 -5.25
N GLN A 128 -7.18 16.41 -4.06
CA GLN A 128 -6.66 17.10 -2.85
C GLN A 128 -5.19 17.53 -3.01
N ASP A 129 -4.38 16.71 -3.67
CA ASP A 129 -2.97 16.99 -3.92
C ASP A 129 -2.76 18.16 -4.89
N VAL A 130 -3.31 18.09 -6.10
CA VAL A 130 -3.17 19.13 -7.13
C VAL A 130 -3.78 20.45 -6.68
N MET A 131 -4.86 20.41 -5.89
CA MET A 131 -5.48 21.61 -5.33
C MET A 131 -4.63 22.25 -4.22
N SER A 132 -3.84 21.46 -3.49
CA SER A 132 -2.85 21.97 -2.52
C SER A 132 -1.70 22.72 -3.21
N ALA A 133 -1.43 22.43 -4.49
CA ALA A 133 -0.36 23.07 -5.27
C ALA A 133 -0.84 24.21 -6.19
N ARG A 134 -2.14 24.58 -6.20
CA ARG A 134 -2.72 25.56 -7.15
C ARG A 134 -2.12 26.97 -7.08
N ALA A 135 -1.52 27.35 -5.95
CA ALA A 135 -0.94 28.67 -5.72
C ALA A 135 0.55 28.79 -6.15
N THR A 136 1.18 27.67 -6.53
CA THR A 136 2.63 27.61 -6.85
C THR A 136 3.04 28.43 -8.08
N GLY A 137 2.09 28.80 -8.94
CA GLY A 137 2.34 29.40 -10.24
C GLY A 137 2.53 28.39 -11.37
N TYR A 138 2.33 27.10 -11.13
CA TYR A 138 2.26 26.13 -12.23
C TYR A 138 0.95 26.28 -13.02
N CYS A 139 1.02 26.09 -14.33
CA CYS A 139 -0.16 25.83 -15.14
C CYS A 139 -0.75 24.46 -14.76
N MET A 140 -2.06 24.28 -14.84
CA MET A 140 -2.74 23.04 -14.45
C MET A 140 -3.60 22.55 -15.62
N LEU A 141 -3.24 21.40 -16.18
CA LEU A 141 -3.90 20.78 -17.32
C LEU A 141 -4.45 19.40 -16.93
N ALA A 142 -5.77 19.23 -17.08
CA ALA A 142 -6.54 18.08 -16.64
C ALA A 142 -6.95 17.16 -17.80
N SER A 143 -6.81 15.85 -17.59
CA SER A 143 -7.21 14.80 -18.54
C SER A 143 -8.22 13.84 -17.91
N GLY A 144 -9.34 13.59 -18.59
CA GLY A 144 -10.45 12.77 -18.11
C GLY A 144 -10.52 11.35 -18.65
N SER A 145 -9.71 10.98 -19.64
CA SER A 145 -9.63 9.61 -20.14
C SER A 145 -8.19 9.24 -20.50
N VAL A 146 -7.93 7.93 -20.68
CA VAL A 146 -6.62 7.45 -21.12
C VAL A 146 -6.23 8.05 -22.48
N GLN A 147 -7.21 8.27 -23.38
CA GLN A 147 -6.97 8.94 -24.66
C GLN A 147 -6.60 10.41 -24.46
N GLU A 148 -7.31 11.13 -23.58
CA GLU A 148 -6.97 12.53 -23.26
C GLU A 148 -5.60 12.63 -22.61
N VAL A 149 -5.20 11.66 -21.77
CA VAL A 149 -3.85 11.61 -21.18
C VAL A 149 -2.77 11.55 -22.28
N MET A 150 -2.95 10.72 -23.32
CA MET A 150 -2.03 10.66 -24.47
C MET A 150 -1.93 12.00 -25.19
N ASP A 151 -3.07 12.64 -25.44
CA ASP A 151 -3.16 13.82 -26.30
C ASP A 151 -2.70 15.10 -25.57
N LEU A 152 -3.17 15.30 -24.33
CA LEU A 152 -2.91 16.52 -23.55
C LEU A 152 -1.53 16.51 -22.86
N ALA A 153 -0.94 15.35 -22.61
CA ALA A 153 0.43 15.27 -22.06
C ALA A 153 1.44 16.00 -22.97
N GLY A 154 1.39 15.75 -24.28
CA GLY A 154 2.27 16.42 -25.24
C GLY A 154 2.02 17.94 -25.31
N ILE A 155 0.75 18.36 -25.21
CA ILE A 155 0.37 19.78 -25.18
C ILE A 155 0.99 20.49 -23.98
N ALA A 156 1.03 19.85 -22.80
CA ALA A 156 1.68 20.41 -21.62
C ALA A 156 3.17 20.71 -21.87
N HIS A 157 3.90 19.77 -22.48
CA HIS A 157 5.33 19.97 -22.82
C HIS A 157 5.54 21.05 -23.87
N LEU A 158 4.79 21.01 -24.97
CA LEU A 158 4.85 22.02 -26.03
C LEU A 158 4.57 23.43 -25.49
N SER A 159 3.53 23.55 -24.65
CA SER A 159 3.13 24.83 -24.05
C SER A 159 4.15 25.32 -23.01
N ALA A 160 4.70 24.44 -22.19
CA ALA A 160 5.73 24.78 -21.21
C ALA A 160 6.98 25.34 -21.91
N ILE A 161 7.45 24.68 -22.97
CA ILE A 161 8.62 25.09 -23.75
C ILE A 161 8.36 26.44 -24.43
N LYS A 162 7.22 26.60 -25.11
CA LYS A 162 6.87 27.83 -25.83
C LYS A 162 6.66 29.02 -24.89
N GLY A 163 5.95 28.81 -23.79
CA GLY A 163 5.49 29.86 -22.87
C GLY A 163 6.39 30.11 -21.67
N ARG A 164 7.37 29.23 -21.41
CA ARG A 164 8.29 29.24 -20.26
C ARG A 164 7.65 29.06 -18.87
N VAL A 165 6.36 28.79 -18.79
CA VAL A 165 5.67 28.54 -17.52
C VAL A 165 5.54 27.02 -17.34
N PRO A 166 5.93 26.45 -16.18
CA PRO A 166 5.85 25.01 -15.97
C PRO A 166 4.42 24.51 -15.79
N PHE A 167 4.20 23.22 -16.04
CA PHE A 167 2.88 22.57 -16.03
C PHE A 167 2.78 21.43 -15.03
N MET A 168 1.62 21.34 -14.39
CA MET A 168 1.06 20.13 -13.81
C MET A 168 0.11 19.53 -14.85
N HIS A 169 0.46 18.38 -15.42
CA HIS A 169 -0.49 17.56 -16.18
C HIS A 169 -1.02 16.46 -15.28
N PHE A 170 -2.32 16.47 -14.99
CA PHE A 170 -2.91 15.56 -14.02
C PHE A 170 -4.15 14.84 -14.54
N PHE A 171 -4.36 13.65 -13.99
CA PHE A 171 -5.47 12.75 -14.29
C PHE A 171 -5.75 11.88 -13.05
N ASP A 172 -6.95 11.33 -12.97
CA ASP A 172 -7.42 10.71 -11.73
C ASP A 172 -6.66 9.41 -11.41
N GLY A 173 -6.07 9.37 -10.21
CA GLY A 173 -5.36 8.20 -9.68
C GLY A 173 -6.27 6.98 -9.62
N TYR A 174 -5.76 5.83 -10.06
CA TYR A 174 -6.49 4.60 -10.33
C TYR A 174 -7.54 4.72 -11.44
N ARG A 175 -8.55 5.59 -11.27
CA ARG A 175 -9.71 5.71 -12.17
C ARG A 175 -9.34 5.97 -13.62
N THR A 176 -8.27 6.72 -13.86
CA THR A 176 -7.67 6.91 -15.19
C THR A 176 -6.27 6.33 -15.26
N SER A 177 -5.45 6.49 -14.21
CA SER A 177 -4.05 6.06 -14.26
C SER A 177 -3.86 4.55 -14.41
N HIS A 178 -4.81 3.74 -13.93
CA HIS A 178 -4.80 2.27 -13.98
C HIS A 178 -5.93 1.67 -14.81
N GLU A 179 -6.84 2.50 -15.35
CA GLU A 179 -7.81 2.04 -16.32
C GLU A 179 -7.09 1.72 -17.62
N ILE A 180 -7.21 0.48 -18.09
CA ILE A 180 -6.67 0.06 -19.38
C ILE A 180 -7.71 0.37 -20.45
N ASN A 181 -7.31 1.08 -21.50
CA ASN A 181 -8.14 1.35 -22.66
C ASN A 181 -7.38 1.10 -23.96
N LYS A 182 -8.13 0.73 -24.99
CA LYS A 182 -7.64 0.84 -26.37
C LYS A 182 -7.71 2.28 -26.84
N ILE A 183 -6.56 2.87 -27.12
CA ILE A 183 -6.41 4.28 -27.53
C ILE A 183 -5.66 4.41 -28.85
N GLU A 184 -5.80 5.56 -29.49
CA GLU A 184 -4.95 6.02 -30.59
C GLU A 184 -3.69 6.70 -30.02
N VAL A 185 -2.52 6.20 -30.42
CA VAL A 185 -1.23 6.71 -29.96
C VAL A 185 -0.71 7.77 -30.93
N ILE A 186 -0.24 8.89 -30.39
CA ILE A 186 0.41 9.94 -31.18
C ILE A 186 1.86 9.55 -31.47
N ASP A 187 2.23 9.48 -32.74
CA ASP A 187 3.62 9.26 -33.14
C ASP A 187 4.51 10.46 -32.78
N TYR A 188 5.75 10.22 -32.35
CA TYR A 188 6.67 11.29 -31.96
C TYR A 188 6.94 12.30 -33.08
N SER A 189 6.84 11.91 -34.35
CA SER A 189 6.96 12.84 -35.48
C SER A 189 5.87 13.93 -35.53
N VAL A 190 4.74 13.72 -34.85
CA VAL A 190 3.72 14.77 -34.68
C VAL A 190 4.22 15.81 -33.69
N PHE A 191 4.74 15.38 -32.55
CA PHE A 191 5.32 16.27 -31.54
C PHE A 191 6.54 17.02 -32.07
N ASP A 192 7.39 16.34 -32.84
CA ASP A 192 8.57 16.92 -33.49
C ASP A 192 8.20 18.13 -34.39
N LYS A 193 7.15 17.99 -35.20
CA LYS A 193 6.66 19.05 -36.09
C LYS A 193 6.06 20.25 -35.36
N LEU A 194 5.57 20.05 -34.13
CA LEU A 194 4.94 21.08 -33.33
C LEU A 194 5.92 21.75 -32.35
N LEU A 195 7.07 21.12 -32.09
CA LEU A 195 8.07 21.62 -31.17
C LEU A 195 8.69 22.92 -31.71
N ASP A 196 8.61 23.99 -30.93
CA ASP A 196 9.31 25.24 -31.22
C ASP A 196 10.79 25.08 -30.84
N TYR A 197 11.60 24.67 -31.81
CA TYR A 197 13.04 24.49 -31.63
C TYR A 197 13.77 25.79 -31.27
N ASP A 198 13.27 26.96 -31.69
CA ASP A 198 13.84 28.24 -31.26
C ASP A 198 13.56 28.49 -29.77
N ALA A 199 12.41 28.06 -29.25
CA ALA A 199 12.12 28.12 -27.81
C ALA A 199 13.01 27.17 -27.01
N VAL A 200 13.27 25.96 -27.52
CA VAL A 200 14.24 25.03 -26.92
C VAL A 200 15.64 25.66 -26.90
N GLN A 201 16.07 26.27 -28.00
CA GLN A 201 17.37 26.93 -28.07
C GLN A 201 17.45 28.12 -27.11
N ARG A 202 16.43 28.97 -27.03
CA ARG A 202 16.37 30.08 -26.05
C ARG A 202 16.45 29.60 -24.60
N PHE A 203 15.84 28.45 -24.28
CA PHE A 203 15.95 27.84 -22.96
C PHE A 203 17.40 27.44 -22.66
N ARG A 204 18.07 26.80 -23.62
CA ARG A 204 19.48 26.38 -23.51
C ARG A 204 20.44 27.57 -23.43
N ASP A 205 20.24 28.59 -24.27
CA ASP A 205 21.04 29.83 -24.27
C ASP A 205 20.93 30.58 -22.93
N ALA A 206 19.82 30.40 -22.22
CA ALA A 206 19.58 30.99 -20.90
C ALA A 206 20.04 30.09 -19.73
N ALA A 207 20.65 28.94 -19.98
CA ALA A 207 21.09 28.03 -18.91
C ALA A 207 22.29 28.59 -18.11
N LEU A 208 22.49 28.10 -16.90
CA LEU A 208 23.71 28.35 -16.13
C LEU A 208 24.90 27.67 -16.82
N ASN A 209 25.85 28.46 -17.29
CA ASN A 209 27.07 27.98 -17.93
C ASN A 209 28.25 28.90 -17.56
N PRO A 210 29.42 28.36 -17.14
CA PRO A 210 30.59 29.19 -16.81
C PRO A 210 31.15 30.00 -17.99
N GLU A 211 30.85 29.62 -19.24
CA GLU A 211 31.24 30.39 -20.44
C GLU A 211 30.34 31.61 -20.68
N SER A 212 29.15 31.64 -20.08
CA SER A 212 28.20 32.76 -20.12
C SER A 212 27.47 32.91 -18.77
N PRO A 213 28.20 33.25 -17.69
CA PRO A 213 27.69 33.11 -16.34
C PRO A 213 26.59 34.13 -16.03
N VAL A 214 25.54 33.68 -15.33
CA VAL A 214 24.48 34.52 -14.76
C VAL A 214 24.24 34.12 -13.30
N THR A 215 23.65 35.03 -12.52
CA THR A 215 23.27 34.75 -11.11
C THR A 215 21.75 34.67 -10.99
N ARG A 216 21.24 33.65 -10.28
CA ARG A 216 19.80 33.40 -10.06
C ARG A 216 19.54 32.99 -8.61
N GLY A 217 18.31 33.19 -8.14
CA GLY A 217 17.88 32.77 -6.82
C GLY A 217 18.49 33.54 -5.64
N GLY A 218 18.97 34.76 -5.88
CA GLY A 218 19.48 35.64 -4.81
C GLY A 218 18.38 36.13 -3.86
N ALA A 219 18.80 36.80 -2.78
CA ALA A 219 17.90 37.46 -1.84
C ALA A 219 17.56 38.89 -2.33
N GLN A 220 16.30 39.30 -2.14
CA GLN A 220 15.81 40.63 -2.50
C GLN A 220 15.13 41.26 -1.29
N ASN A 221 15.30 42.58 -1.13
CA ASN A 221 14.59 43.36 -0.12
C ASN A 221 13.18 43.73 -0.62
N ASP A 222 12.41 44.37 0.25
CA ASP A 222 11.06 44.86 0.02
C ASP A 222 10.98 45.91 -1.11
N ASP A 223 12.04 46.67 -1.34
CA ASP A 223 12.13 47.72 -2.35
C ASP A 223 12.05 47.23 -3.81
N ILE A 224 12.38 45.97 -4.09
CA ILE A 224 12.37 45.40 -5.46
C ILE A 224 11.65 44.05 -5.58
N TYR A 225 11.40 43.32 -4.50
CA TYR A 225 10.82 41.97 -4.57
C TYR A 225 9.44 41.98 -5.23
N PHE A 226 8.57 42.93 -4.87
CA PHE A 226 7.21 42.98 -5.43
C PHE A 226 7.25 43.24 -6.94
N GLN A 227 8.04 44.20 -7.40
CA GLN A 227 8.24 44.50 -8.81
C GLN A 227 8.81 43.30 -9.57
N GLY A 228 9.79 42.61 -8.98
CA GLY A 228 10.37 41.38 -9.53
C GLY A 228 9.33 40.25 -9.67
N ARG A 229 8.43 40.10 -8.69
CA ARG A 229 7.38 39.07 -8.70
C ARG A 229 6.31 39.31 -9.77
N GLU A 230 5.94 40.57 -10.02
CA GLU A 230 4.95 40.98 -11.03
C GLU A 230 5.51 40.98 -12.46
N ALA A 231 6.83 41.02 -12.65
CA ALA A 231 7.46 41.02 -13.97
C ALA A 231 7.13 39.77 -14.80
N ALA A 232 6.73 38.67 -14.15
CA ALA A 232 6.31 37.42 -14.79
C ALA A 232 4.91 37.47 -15.43
N ASN A 233 4.07 38.47 -15.13
CA ASN A 233 2.66 38.52 -15.53
C ASN A 233 2.43 38.34 -17.04
N LYS A 234 3.31 38.90 -17.87
CA LYS A 234 3.21 38.78 -19.33
C LYS A 234 3.27 37.34 -19.83
N PHE A 235 4.00 36.46 -19.13
CA PHE A 235 4.08 35.04 -19.48
C PHE A 235 2.77 34.34 -19.14
N TYR A 236 2.26 34.54 -17.92
CA TYR A 236 0.98 33.97 -17.48
C TYR A 236 -0.22 34.43 -18.31
N ASN A 237 -0.26 35.73 -18.68
CA ASN A 237 -1.33 36.28 -19.51
C ASN A 237 -1.37 35.67 -20.91
N ALA A 238 -0.22 35.26 -21.46
CA ALA A 238 -0.13 34.64 -22.77
C ALA A 238 -0.47 33.13 -22.75
N MET A 239 -0.36 32.47 -21.60
CA MET A 239 -0.50 31.01 -21.51
C MET A 239 -1.84 30.46 -22.02
N PRO A 240 -3.02 31.04 -21.72
CA PRO A 240 -4.28 30.51 -22.24
C PRO A 240 -4.34 30.43 -23.76
N ASP A 241 -3.83 31.45 -24.45
CA ASP A 241 -3.81 31.51 -25.92
C ASP A 241 -2.77 30.52 -26.50
N ILE A 242 -1.60 30.38 -25.85
CA ILE A 242 -0.57 29.39 -26.23
C ILE A 242 -1.12 27.95 -26.14
N VAL A 243 -1.75 27.62 -25.01
CA VAL A 243 -2.34 26.29 -24.79
C VAL A 243 -3.44 26.02 -25.80
N ASN A 244 -4.34 26.98 -26.02
CA ASN A 244 -5.41 26.85 -27.02
C ASN A 244 -4.86 26.59 -28.42
N ASN A 245 -3.79 27.28 -28.83
CA ASN A 245 -3.17 27.06 -30.13
C ASN A 245 -2.64 25.62 -30.29
N TYR A 246 -1.92 25.09 -29.29
CA TYR A 246 -1.45 23.70 -29.35
C TYR A 246 -2.59 22.68 -29.29
N MET A 247 -3.67 22.98 -28.56
CA MET A 247 -4.89 22.16 -28.59
C MET A 247 -5.50 22.14 -30.00
N GLU A 248 -5.61 23.28 -30.69
CA GLU A 248 -6.10 23.36 -32.07
C GLU A 248 -5.22 22.57 -33.05
N GLU A 249 -3.89 22.66 -32.93
CA GLU A 249 -2.96 21.90 -33.77
C GLU A 249 -3.08 20.39 -33.57
N ILE A 250 -3.13 19.94 -32.32
CA ILE A 250 -3.35 18.52 -32.02
C ILE A 250 -4.72 18.07 -32.54
N SER A 251 -5.78 18.88 -32.38
CA SER A 251 -7.10 18.57 -32.92
C SER A 251 -7.11 18.42 -34.44
N LYS A 252 -6.32 19.20 -35.19
CA LYS A 252 -6.19 19.06 -36.64
C LYS A 252 -5.59 17.71 -37.02
N VAL A 253 -4.63 17.20 -36.26
CA VAL A 253 -3.94 15.94 -36.52
C VAL A 253 -4.79 14.75 -36.10
N THR A 254 -5.30 14.76 -34.87
CA THR A 254 -6.02 13.64 -34.25
C THR A 254 -7.49 13.54 -34.65
N LYS A 255 -8.05 14.66 -35.13
CA LYS A 255 -9.50 14.86 -35.35
C LYS A 255 -10.34 14.81 -34.06
N ARG A 256 -9.70 14.93 -32.90
CA ARG A 256 -10.34 15.05 -31.58
C ARG A 256 -10.24 16.50 -31.13
N GLU A 257 -11.37 17.14 -30.88
CA GLU A 257 -11.41 18.57 -30.53
C GLU A 257 -10.97 18.79 -29.07
N TYR A 258 -10.02 19.71 -28.88
CA TYR A 258 -9.52 20.16 -27.59
C TYR A 258 -9.52 21.68 -27.55
N LYS A 259 -9.93 22.23 -26.40
CA LYS A 259 -9.91 23.66 -26.06
C LYS A 259 -9.65 23.79 -24.55
N PRO A 260 -9.21 24.96 -24.05
CA PRO A 260 -9.03 25.16 -22.61
C PRO A 260 -10.27 24.80 -21.79
N PHE A 261 -11.45 25.10 -22.35
CA PHE A 261 -12.77 24.67 -21.88
C PHE A 261 -13.55 24.10 -23.07
N MET A 262 -14.29 23.01 -22.85
CA MET A 262 -15.11 22.35 -23.87
C MET A 262 -16.55 22.24 -23.38
N TYR A 263 -17.53 22.43 -24.28
CA TYR A 263 -18.94 22.21 -23.98
C TYR A 263 -19.43 20.90 -24.61
N TYR A 264 -20.23 20.14 -23.87
CA TYR A 264 -20.90 18.93 -24.33
C TYR A 264 -22.35 18.90 -23.85
N GLY A 265 -23.30 18.59 -24.74
CA GLY A 265 -24.71 18.42 -24.38
C GLY A 265 -25.64 19.17 -25.31
N ASP A 266 -26.79 19.58 -24.78
CA ASP A 266 -27.79 20.26 -25.59
C ASP A 266 -27.36 21.72 -25.90
N PRO A 267 -27.38 22.19 -27.16
CA PRO A 267 -27.02 23.58 -27.48
C PRO A 267 -27.89 24.63 -26.79
N GLU A 268 -29.09 24.26 -26.35
CA GLU A 268 -30.02 25.11 -25.60
C GLU A 268 -30.13 24.71 -24.12
N ALA A 269 -29.09 24.09 -23.55
CA ALA A 269 -29.12 23.68 -22.15
C ALA A 269 -29.42 24.84 -21.20
N THR A 270 -30.28 24.60 -20.22
CA THR A 270 -30.57 25.52 -19.11
C THR A 270 -29.74 25.17 -17.88
N ASP A 271 -29.38 23.91 -17.74
CA ASP A 271 -28.75 23.32 -16.56
C ASP A 271 -27.45 22.63 -16.97
N ILE A 272 -26.33 23.08 -16.42
CA ILE A 272 -25.01 22.51 -16.75
C ILE A 272 -24.22 22.10 -15.51
N ILE A 273 -23.41 21.06 -15.67
CA ILE A 273 -22.35 20.70 -14.73
C ILE A 273 -21.03 21.25 -15.26
N THR A 274 -20.14 21.73 -14.39
CA THR A 274 -18.74 22.02 -14.72
C THR A 274 -17.85 21.10 -13.91
N CYS A 275 -16.95 20.38 -14.59
CA CYS A 275 -16.15 19.33 -13.96
C CYS A 275 -14.79 19.13 -14.64
N MET A 276 -13.90 18.41 -13.96
CA MET A 276 -12.53 18.09 -14.36
C MET A 276 -12.30 16.58 -14.36
N CYS A 277 -11.34 16.13 -15.15
CA CYS A 277 -10.89 14.74 -15.20
C CYS A 277 -12.03 13.72 -15.45
N SER A 278 -12.00 12.54 -14.81
CA SER A 278 -12.67 11.34 -15.32
C SER A 278 -14.19 11.39 -15.23
N ALA A 279 -14.73 12.14 -14.27
CA ALA A 279 -16.18 12.30 -14.14
C ALA A 279 -16.82 12.88 -15.40
N ASN A 280 -16.08 13.64 -16.21
CA ASN A 280 -16.55 14.16 -17.48
C ASN A 280 -17.07 13.05 -18.40
N GLU A 281 -16.43 11.89 -18.46
CA GLU A 281 -16.86 10.78 -19.33
C GLU A 281 -18.18 10.17 -18.86
N THR A 282 -18.34 9.96 -17.56
CA THR A 282 -19.61 9.48 -16.97
C THR A 282 -20.74 10.50 -17.14
N ILE A 283 -20.44 11.80 -17.00
CA ILE A 283 -21.44 12.86 -17.19
C ILE A 283 -21.88 12.93 -18.66
N LYS A 284 -20.94 12.85 -19.62
CA LYS A 284 -21.25 12.80 -21.07
C LYS A 284 -22.19 11.63 -21.38
N GLU A 285 -21.87 10.43 -20.90
CA GLU A 285 -22.68 9.23 -21.10
C GLU A 285 -24.09 9.38 -20.50
N THR A 286 -24.20 9.98 -19.31
CA THR A 286 -25.49 10.24 -18.67
C THR A 286 -26.30 11.32 -19.39
N ILE A 287 -25.66 12.38 -19.90
CA ILE A 287 -26.32 13.42 -20.71
C ILE A 287 -26.93 12.81 -21.97
N ASP A 288 -26.19 11.92 -22.67
CA ASP A 288 -26.69 11.24 -23.86
C ASP A 288 -27.95 10.43 -23.54
N PHE A 289 -27.95 9.70 -22.43
CA PHE A 289 -29.11 8.97 -21.93
C PHE A 289 -30.29 9.89 -21.63
N LEU A 290 -30.10 10.96 -20.85
CA LEU A 290 -31.16 11.90 -20.45
C LEU A 290 -31.77 12.63 -21.64
N ARG A 291 -30.96 13.00 -22.63
CA ARG A 291 -31.44 13.61 -23.87
C ARG A 291 -32.26 12.64 -24.69
N LYS A 292 -31.77 11.40 -24.87
CA LYS A 292 -32.45 10.38 -25.67
C LYS A 292 -33.75 9.90 -25.05
N THR A 293 -33.80 9.76 -23.72
CA THR A 293 -34.94 9.12 -23.02
C THR A 293 -35.92 10.11 -22.40
N GLN A 294 -35.47 11.30 -22.01
CA GLN A 294 -36.28 12.29 -21.29
C GLN A 294 -36.32 13.66 -21.98
N ASN A 295 -35.59 13.86 -23.09
CA ASN A 295 -35.50 15.13 -23.80
C ASN A 295 -35.08 16.32 -22.90
N LYS A 296 -34.25 16.06 -21.87
CA LYS A 296 -33.77 17.09 -20.94
C LYS A 296 -32.74 18.02 -21.61
N LYS A 297 -32.87 19.33 -21.38
CA LYS A 297 -31.94 20.37 -21.84
C LYS A 297 -30.75 20.55 -20.88
N VAL A 298 -29.87 19.55 -20.86
CA VAL A 298 -28.73 19.48 -19.94
C VAL A 298 -27.39 19.51 -20.68
N GLY A 299 -26.34 19.98 -20.00
CA GLY A 299 -24.99 20.07 -20.55
C GLY A 299 -23.87 19.91 -19.53
N LEU A 300 -22.65 19.85 -20.05
CA LEU A 300 -21.39 19.73 -19.33
C LEU A 300 -20.38 20.74 -19.90
N LEU A 301 -19.71 21.47 -19.02
CA LEU A 301 -18.54 22.27 -19.33
C LEU A 301 -17.31 21.55 -18.76
N VAL A 302 -16.49 21.00 -19.65
CA VAL A 302 -15.24 20.30 -19.33
C VAL A 302 -14.13 21.32 -19.17
N VAL A 303 -13.43 21.26 -18.04
CA VAL A 303 -12.25 22.09 -17.76
C VAL A 303 -10.98 21.29 -18.06
N HIS A 304 -10.27 21.65 -19.12
CA HIS A 304 -8.93 21.11 -19.39
C HIS A 304 -7.85 22.00 -18.79
N LEU A 305 -7.86 23.32 -19.06
CA LEU A 305 -6.90 24.26 -18.47
C LEU A 305 -7.50 24.93 -17.23
N TYR A 306 -7.20 24.39 -16.06
CA TYR A 306 -7.67 24.93 -14.78
C TYR A 306 -6.85 26.15 -14.33
N ARG A 307 -5.54 26.17 -14.60
CA ARG A 307 -4.65 27.32 -14.35
C ARG A 307 -3.73 27.58 -15.54
N PRO A 308 -3.56 28.83 -15.98
CA PRO A 308 -4.34 30.01 -15.59
C PRO A 308 -5.81 29.89 -16.02
N PHE A 309 -6.74 30.26 -15.14
CA PHE A 309 -8.17 30.14 -15.41
C PHE A 309 -8.60 31.26 -16.37
N SER A 310 -9.00 30.92 -17.59
CA SER A 310 -9.34 31.91 -18.62
C SER A 310 -10.83 32.17 -18.75
N THR A 311 -11.30 33.30 -18.22
CA THR A 311 -12.68 33.77 -18.39
C THR A 311 -13.07 33.90 -19.86
N LYS A 312 -12.14 34.36 -20.73
CA LYS A 312 -12.34 34.46 -22.19
C LYS A 312 -12.75 33.12 -22.79
N TYR A 313 -11.95 32.08 -22.57
CA TYR A 313 -12.22 30.76 -23.16
C TYR A 313 -13.41 30.05 -22.50
N PHE A 314 -13.64 30.26 -21.20
CA PHE A 314 -14.84 29.76 -20.52
C PHE A 314 -16.13 30.32 -21.15
N MET A 315 -16.20 31.65 -21.30
CA MET A 315 -17.40 32.31 -21.85
C MET A 315 -17.62 32.00 -23.33
N ASN A 316 -16.56 31.72 -24.10
CA ASN A 316 -16.67 31.38 -25.52
C ASN A 316 -17.45 30.09 -25.78
N VAL A 317 -17.45 29.14 -24.84
CA VAL A 317 -18.11 27.84 -24.99
C VAL A 317 -19.41 27.72 -24.20
N LEU A 318 -19.70 28.67 -23.31
CA LEU A 318 -20.91 28.66 -22.49
C LEU A 318 -22.18 28.94 -23.32
N PRO A 319 -23.19 28.05 -23.32
CA PRO A 319 -24.46 28.32 -23.99
C PRO A 319 -25.16 29.54 -23.38
N LYS A 320 -25.75 30.39 -24.22
CA LYS A 320 -26.44 31.62 -23.79
C LYS A 320 -27.72 31.36 -22.99
N THR A 321 -28.26 30.14 -23.07
CA THR A 321 -29.50 29.69 -22.41
C THR A 321 -29.28 29.20 -20.98
N VAL A 322 -28.03 29.10 -20.52
CA VAL A 322 -27.69 28.58 -19.19
C VAL A 322 -28.29 29.48 -18.11
N GLN A 323 -29.03 28.86 -17.19
CA GLN A 323 -29.65 29.48 -16.03
C GLN A 323 -29.05 28.96 -14.72
N ARG A 324 -28.56 27.72 -14.70
CA ARG A 324 -28.03 27.09 -13.49
C ARG A 324 -26.76 26.30 -13.79
N ILE A 325 -25.78 26.41 -12.89
CA ILE A 325 -24.46 25.79 -13.00
C ILE A 325 -24.17 25.04 -11.70
N CYS A 326 -23.80 23.77 -11.82
CA CYS A 326 -23.21 23.01 -10.72
C CYS A 326 -21.69 22.85 -10.95
N ALA A 327 -20.88 23.33 -10.03
CA ALA A 327 -19.44 23.06 -10.00
C ALA A 327 -19.17 21.81 -9.16
N LEU A 328 -18.55 20.80 -9.76
CA LEU A 328 -18.20 19.56 -9.06
C LEU A 328 -16.71 19.51 -8.75
N ASP A 329 -16.39 19.51 -7.47
CA ASP A 329 -15.03 19.44 -6.95
C ASP A 329 -14.74 18.04 -6.41
N ARG A 330 -13.63 17.46 -6.87
CA ARG A 330 -13.13 16.18 -6.37
C ARG A 330 -12.13 16.40 -5.22
N THR A 331 -12.45 17.30 -4.29
CA THR A 331 -11.61 17.65 -3.13
C THR A 331 -12.49 18.10 -1.96
N LYS A 332 -11.90 18.29 -0.78
CA LYS A 332 -12.54 18.92 0.38
C LYS A 332 -11.55 19.88 1.03
N GLU A 333 -11.94 21.14 1.19
CA GLU A 333 -11.19 22.14 1.97
C GLU A 333 -11.99 22.48 3.25
N PRO A 334 -11.73 21.79 4.38
CA PRO A 334 -12.47 22.02 5.62
C PRO A 334 -12.44 23.49 6.07
N GLY A 335 -13.60 24.07 6.35
CA GLY A 335 -13.72 25.47 6.79
C GLY A 335 -13.69 26.53 5.67
N SER A 336 -13.51 26.13 4.41
CA SER A 336 -13.59 27.04 3.27
C SER A 336 -15.04 27.49 2.97
N LEU A 337 -15.20 28.59 2.24
CA LEU A 337 -16.51 29.04 1.73
C LEU A 337 -17.06 28.15 0.59
N GLY A 338 -16.26 27.21 0.11
CA GLY A 338 -16.55 26.30 -0.99
C GLY A 338 -15.25 25.84 -1.65
N GLU A 339 -15.34 24.78 -2.43
CA GLU A 339 -14.18 24.16 -3.06
C GLU A 339 -13.61 24.98 -4.25
N PRO A 340 -12.34 24.73 -4.67
CA PRO A 340 -11.62 25.61 -5.58
C PRO A 340 -12.29 25.88 -6.93
N LEU A 341 -12.82 24.87 -7.61
CA LEU A 341 -13.47 25.06 -8.91
C LEU A 341 -14.79 25.84 -8.76
N TYR A 342 -15.57 25.52 -7.73
CA TYR A 342 -16.76 26.31 -7.37
C TYR A 342 -16.44 27.80 -7.14
N LEU A 343 -15.40 28.11 -6.38
CA LEU A 343 -15.01 29.50 -6.12
C LEU A 343 -14.56 30.24 -7.38
N ASP A 344 -13.79 29.59 -8.26
CA ASP A 344 -13.37 30.18 -9.54
C ASP A 344 -14.56 30.47 -10.44
N ILE A 345 -15.51 29.53 -10.55
CA ILE A 345 -16.73 29.70 -11.36
C ILE A 345 -17.57 30.85 -10.81
N ARG A 346 -17.74 30.96 -9.50
CA ARG A 346 -18.43 32.13 -8.91
C ARG A 346 -17.74 33.44 -9.26
N ASN A 347 -16.41 33.45 -9.26
CA ASN A 347 -15.64 34.63 -9.61
C ASN A 347 -15.77 35.02 -11.09
N VAL A 348 -15.90 34.06 -12.01
CA VAL A 348 -16.16 34.32 -13.44
C VAL A 348 -17.41 35.18 -13.63
N PHE A 349 -18.46 34.95 -12.84
CA PHE A 349 -19.73 35.67 -12.95
C PHE A 349 -19.82 36.89 -12.04
N TYR A 350 -18.82 37.17 -11.21
CA TYR A 350 -18.85 38.35 -10.34
C TYR A 350 -18.89 39.63 -11.19
N LYS A 351 -19.99 40.40 -11.07
CA LYS A 351 -20.31 41.59 -11.89
C LYS A 351 -20.49 41.33 -13.40
N HIS A 352 -20.64 40.08 -13.83
CA HIS A 352 -21.02 39.76 -15.21
C HIS A 352 -22.53 40.03 -15.45
N THR A 353 -22.94 40.28 -16.70
CA THR A 353 -24.35 40.57 -17.03
C THR A 353 -25.25 39.34 -16.91
N LEU A 354 -24.76 38.19 -17.33
CA LEU A 354 -25.36 36.88 -17.05
C LEU A 354 -25.08 36.51 -15.58
N GLN A 355 -26.11 36.18 -14.81
CA GLN A 355 -26.05 35.80 -13.40
C GLN A 355 -26.82 34.48 -13.18
N PRO A 356 -26.23 33.32 -13.53
CA PRO A 356 -26.88 32.05 -13.31
C PRO A 356 -26.86 31.68 -11.82
N THR A 357 -27.75 30.80 -11.39
CA THR A 357 -27.64 30.15 -10.07
C THR A 357 -26.43 29.23 -10.08
N ILE A 358 -25.47 29.42 -9.16
CA ILE A 358 -24.25 28.61 -9.09
C ILE A 358 -24.23 27.87 -7.75
N ILE A 359 -24.20 26.54 -7.82
CA ILE A 359 -24.04 25.66 -6.67
C ILE A 359 -22.75 24.85 -6.78
N GLY A 360 -22.19 24.44 -5.64
CA GLY A 360 -21.03 23.56 -5.53
C GLY A 360 -21.42 22.21 -4.92
N GLY A 361 -20.73 21.15 -5.36
CA GLY A 361 -20.89 19.80 -4.82
C GLY A 361 -19.56 19.04 -4.80
N ARG A 362 -19.42 18.15 -3.83
CA ARG A 362 -18.26 17.26 -3.71
C ARG A 362 -18.62 15.84 -4.11
N TYR A 363 -17.68 15.17 -4.78
CA TYR A 363 -17.83 13.78 -5.21
C TYR A 363 -16.49 13.04 -5.18
N GLY A 364 -16.53 11.71 -5.26
CA GLY A 364 -15.40 10.91 -5.72
C GLY A 364 -14.10 10.97 -4.89
N LEU A 365 -14.16 11.44 -3.64
CA LEU A 365 -13.01 11.45 -2.74
C LEU A 365 -12.48 10.03 -2.54
N SER A 366 -11.16 9.84 -2.56
CA SER A 366 -10.52 8.53 -2.43
C SER A 366 -11.11 7.46 -3.38
N SER A 367 -11.33 7.81 -4.65
CA SER A 367 -11.98 6.95 -5.67
C SER A 367 -13.36 6.41 -5.28
N LYS A 368 -14.13 7.09 -4.42
CA LYS A 368 -15.57 6.79 -4.26
C LYS A 368 -16.22 6.75 -5.64
N ASP A 369 -16.97 5.69 -5.95
CA ASP A 369 -17.50 5.49 -7.30
C ASP A 369 -18.48 6.60 -7.65
N PHE A 370 -18.43 7.07 -8.90
CA PHE A 370 -19.25 8.16 -9.40
C PHE A 370 -20.08 7.67 -10.57
N THR A 371 -21.36 7.39 -10.32
CA THR A 371 -22.21 6.63 -11.24
C THR A 371 -23.22 7.53 -11.99
N PRO A 372 -23.83 7.04 -13.07
CA PRO A 372 -24.89 7.76 -13.77
C PRO A 372 -26.08 8.17 -12.87
N ALA A 373 -26.46 7.34 -11.90
CA ALA A 373 -27.52 7.67 -10.95
C ALA A 373 -27.17 8.90 -10.10
N GLN A 374 -25.90 9.07 -9.73
CA GLN A 374 -25.41 10.25 -9.03
C GLN A 374 -25.45 11.49 -9.91
N VAL A 375 -25.07 11.38 -11.19
CA VAL A 375 -25.16 12.49 -12.15
C VAL A 375 -26.62 12.95 -12.34
N ILE A 376 -27.57 12.01 -12.40
CA ILE A 376 -29.00 12.34 -12.47
C ILE A 376 -29.45 13.10 -11.23
N ALA A 377 -29.09 12.62 -10.02
CA ALA A 377 -29.42 13.30 -8.78
C ALA A 377 -28.89 14.74 -8.73
N ILE A 378 -27.72 15.00 -9.33
CA ILE A 378 -27.15 16.36 -9.44
C ILE A 378 -27.99 17.24 -10.36
N PHE A 379 -28.39 16.75 -11.54
CA PHE A 379 -29.26 17.50 -12.44
C PHE A 379 -30.65 17.74 -11.84
N ASP A 380 -31.20 16.74 -11.14
CA ASP A 380 -32.48 16.86 -10.46
C ASP A 380 -32.41 17.90 -9.34
N ASN A 381 -31.36 17.87 -8.51
CA ASN A 381 -31.08 18.91 -7.51
C ASN A 381 -30.97 20.30 -8.16
N LEU A 382 -30.20 20.42 -9.24
CA LEU A 382 -29.98 21.68 -9.95
C LEU A 382 -31.29 22.26 -10.49
N SER A 383 -32.17 21.42 -11.04
CA SER A 383 -33.49 21.81 -11.57
C SER A 383 -34.56 22.07 -10.49
N SER A 384 -34.28 21.71 -9.23
CA SER A 384 -35.23 21.86 -8.14
C SER A 384 -35.50 23.34 -7.81
N PRO A 385 -36.65 23.67 -7.18
CA PRO A 385 -36.94 25.05 -6.79
C PRO A 385 -35.95 25.64 -5.77
N ASN A 386 -35.35 24.79 -4.93
CA ASN A 386 -34.40 25.16 -3.88
C ASN A 386 -33.17 24.23 -3.96
N PRO A 387 -32.28 24.42 -4.94
CA PRO A 387 -31.14 23.54 -5.14
C PRO A 387 -30.23 23.56 -3.90
N LYS A 388 -29.93 22.37 -3.36
CA LYS A 388 -28.98 22.20 -2.26
C LYS A 388 -27.60 22.62 -2.75
N ASN A 389 -26.99 23.61 -2.09
CA ASN A 389 -25.62 24.03 -2.32
C ASN A 389 -24.67 23.40 -1.29
N GLY A 390 -23.39 23.23 -1.64
CA GLY A 390 -22.39 22.63 -0.76
C GLY A 390 -22.64 21.16 -0.47
N PHE A 391 -23.30 20.46 -1.40
CA PHE A 391 -23.76 19.08 -1.21
C PHE A 391 -22.62 18.06 -1.35
N THR A 392 -22.90 16.81 -0.98
CA THR A 392 -22.08 15.64 -1.29
C THR A 392 -22.89 14.63 -2.12
N VAL A 393 -22.22 13.79 -2.90
CA VAL A 393 -22.89 12.73 -3.68
C VAL A 393 -22.04 11.44 -3.66
N GLY A 394 -22.70 10.29 -3.56
CA GLY A 394 -22.05 8.98 -3.43
C GLY A 394 -21.80 8.51 -1.99
N ILE A 395 -22.35 9.22 -0.99
CA ILE A 395 -22.34 8.83 0.43
C ILE A 395 -23.72 9.09 1.05
N ASN A 396 -23.98 8.50 2.22
CA ASN A 396 -25.11 8.86 3.07
C ASN A 396 -24.62 9.73 4.23
N ASP A 397 -24.83 11.04 4.15
CA ASP A 397 -24.47 11.99 5.21
C ASP A 397 -25.71 12.31 6.05
N ASP A 398 -25.94 11.49 7.05
CA ASP A 398 -27.01 11.59 8.04
C ASP A 398 -26.63 12.45 9.27
N VAL A 399 -25.45 13.08 9.24
CA VAL A 399 -24.95 13.96 10.31
C VAL A 399 -25.12 15.42 9.92
N THR A 400 -24.61 15.81 8.75
CA THR A 400 -24.70 17.19 8.26
C THR A 400 -25.68 17.37 7.11
N PHE A 401 -26.36 16.29 6.69
CA PHE A 401 -27.43 16.29 5.69
C PHE A 401 -27.02 16.92 4.35
N THR A 402 -25.74 16.81 4.00
CA THR A 402 -25.21 17.37 2.75
C THR A 402 -25.42 16.45 1.57
N SER A 403 -25.63 15.14 1.78
CA SER A 403 -25.78 14.18 0.69
C SER A 403 -27.05 14.42 -0.13
N LEU A 404 -26.97 14.14 -1.43
CA LEU A 404 -28.14 14.06 -2.31
C LEU A 404 -28.76 12.66 -2.22
N GLU A 405 -30.10 12.60 -2.27
CA GLU A 405 -30.81 11.33 -2.42
C GLU A 405 -30.58 10.76 -3.81
N LEU A 406 -30.38 9.44 -3.88
CA LEU A 406 -30.09 8.73 -5.13
C LEU A 406 -31.32 7.94 -5.59
N GLY A 407 -31.60 7.99 -6.89
CA GLY A 407 -32.52 7.05 -7.54
C GLY A 407 -31.92 5.65 -7.70
N PRO A 408 -32.67 4.68 -8.24
CA PRO A 408 -32.16 3.34 -8.50
C PRO A 408 -30.99 3.36 -9.50
N ASN A 409 -30.13 2.35 -9.42
CA ASN A 409 -29.10 2.13 -10.43
C ASN A 409 -29.73 1.93 -11.81
N ILE A 410 -29.21 2.65 -12.81
CA ILE A 410 -29.68 2.57 -14.19
C ILE A 410 -28.55 2.19 -15.13
N ALA A 411 -28.87 1.35 -16.12
CA ALA A 411 -27.97 1.06 -17.23
C ALA A 411 -28.13 2.16 -18.29
N VAL A 412 -27.10 3.00 -18.45
CA VAL A 412 -27.06 4.07 -19.46
C VAL A 412 -26.26 3.68 -20.70
N ASN A 413 -25.54 2.55 -20.65
CA ASN A 413 -24.77 2.03 -21.77
C ASN A 413 -25.67 1.46 -22.87
N SER A 414 -25.12 1.37 -24.09
CA SER A 414 -25.79 0.66 -25.18
C SER A 414 -25.89 -0.84 -24.85
N SER A 415 -26.96 -1.50 -25.31
CA SER A 415 -27.09 -2.96 -25.23
C SER A 415 -25.99 -3.72 -25.98
N GLU A 416 -25.21 -3.03 -26.81
CA GLU A 416 -24.04 -3.58 -27.52
C GLU A 416 -22.77 -3.65 -26.66
N VAL A 417 -22.74 -3.03 -25.48
CA VAL A 417 -21.58 -3.09 -24.58
C VAL A 417 -21.62 -4.40 -23.79
N THR A 418 -20.61 -5.23 -23.97
CA THR A 418 -20.44 -6.46 -23.17
C THR A 418 -19.71 -6.12 -21.88
N GLU A 419 -20.38 -6.32 -20.73
CA GLU A 419 -19.81 -6.10 -19.41
C GLU A 419 -19.49 -7.43 -18.72
N CYS A 420 -18.28 -7.56 -18.20
CA CYS A 420 -17.80 -8.77 -17.50
C CYS A 420 -17.23 -8.43 -16.13
N LEU A 421 -17.47 -9.30 -15.15
CA LEU A 421 -17.00 -9.14 -13.78
C LEU A 421 -16.27 -10.41 -13.31
N PHE A 422 -15.13 -10.24 -12.66
CA PHE A 422 -14.32 -11.37 -12.18
C PHE A 422 -13.95 -11.16 -10.71
N TYR A 423 -14.23 -12.16 -9.89
CA TYR A 423 -13.88 -12.22 -8.48
C TYR A 423 -12.68 -13.16 -8.27
N GLY A 424 -11.53 -12.57 -7.97
CA GLY A 424 -10.24 -13.25 -7.80
C GLY A 424 -9.72 -13.16 -6.37
N LEU A 425 -8.89 -14.10 -5.94
CA LEU A 425 -8.11 -14.00 -4.70
C LEU A 425 -6.80 -13.24 -4.98
N GLY A 426 -6.40 -12.33 -4.09
CA GLY A 426 -5.13 -11.63 -4.17
C GLY A 426 -3.97 -12.60 -4.38
N ALA A 427 -3.23 -12.42 -5.49
CA ALA A 427 -2.11 -13.24 -5.97
C ALA A 427 -2.45 -14.60 -6.65
N ASP A 428 -3.72 -14.91 -6.93
CA ASP A 428 -4.13 -16.10 -7.71
C ASP A 428 -3.79 -16.01 -9.22
N GLY A 429 -3.65 -14.78 -9.73
CA GLY A 429 -3.34 -14.48 -11.13
C GLY A 429 -4.53 -14.01 -11.98
N THR A 430 -5.74 -13.88 -11.40
CA THR A 430 -6.97 -13.44 -12.08
C THR A 430 -6.81 -12.07 -12.72
N VAL A 431 -6.31 -11.07 -11.98
CA VAL A 431 -6.04 -9.72 -12.52
C VAL A 431 -5.06 -9.77 -13.70
N GLY A 432 -4.00 -10.59 -13.61
CA GLY A 432 -3.02 -10.75 -14.68
C GLY A 432 -3.62 -11.37 -15.95
N ALA A 433 -4.45 -12.40 -15.79
CA ALA A 433 -5.20 -13.00 -16.89
C ALA A 433 -6.15 -12.00 -17.54
N ASN A 434 -6.87 -11.20 -16.75
CA ASN A 434 -7.80 -10.20 -17.26
C ASN A 434 -7.10 -9.05 -18.00
N LYS A 435 -5.97 -8.55 -17.49
CA LYS A 435 -5.11 -7.60 -18.22
C LYS A 435 -4.67 -8.16 -19.57
N ASN A 436 -4.31 -9.44 -19.60
CA ASN A 436 -3.95 -10.14 -20.83
C ASN A 436 -5.15 -10.26 -21.80
N SER A 437 -6.31 -10.72 -21.32
CA SER A 437 -7.54 -10.84 -22.13
C SER A 437 -7.92 -9.53 -22.79
N VAL A 438 -7.85 -8.41 -22.06
CA VAL A 438 -8.18 -7.07 -22.56
C VAL A 438 -7.18 -6.64 -23.64
N LYS A 439 -5.88 -6.92 -23.45
CA LYS A 439 -4.86 -6.68 -24.49
C LYS A 439 -5.06 -7.55 -25.72
N ILE A 440 -5.36 -8.84 -25.55
CA ILE A 440 -5.67 -9.74 -26.68
C ILE A 440 -6.83 -9.19 -27.49
N ILE A 441 -7.96 -8.88 -26.85
CA ILE A 441 -9.16 -8.40 -27.54
C ILE A 441 -8.90 -7.03 -28.18
N GLY A 442 -8.30 -6.10 -27.42
CA GLY A 442 -8.03 -4.75 -27.90
C GLY A 442 -7.03 -4.70 -29.06
N ASP A 443 -5.94 -5.47 -29.00
CA ASP A 443 -4.86 -5.43 -29.99
C ASP A 443 -5.14 -6.31 -31.23
N LYS A 444 -5.97 -7.36 -31.11
CA LYS A 444 -6.24 -8.31 -32.22
C LYS A 444 -7.59 -8.11 -32.90
N THR A 445 -8.47 -7.26 -32.37
CA THR A 445 -9.79 -6.99 -32.97
C THR A 445 -10.02 -5.50 -33.19
N ASN A 446 -11.18 -5.15 -33.78
CA ASN A 446 -11.63 -3.76 -33.91
C ASN A 446 -12.43 -3.27 -32.70
N LEU A 447 -12.65 -4.11 -31.68
CA LEU A 447 -13.36 -3.70 -30.47
C LEU A 447 -12.53 -2.70 -29.67
N TYR A 448 -13.21 -1.74 -29.05
CA TYR A 448 -12.69 -1.04 -27.89
C TYR A 448 -12.77 -1.96 -26.68
N ALA A 449 -11.72 -1.93 -25.88
CA ALA A 449 -11.60 -2.73 -24.67
C ALA A 449 -11.24 -1.81 -23.51
N GLN A 450 -11.98 -1.93 -22.41
CA GLN A 450 -11.74 -1.22 -21.16
C GLN A 450 -11.57 -2.23 -20.03
N ALA A 451 -10.64 -1.97 -19.11
CA ALA A 451 -10.54 -2.73 -17.86
C ALA A 451 -10.17 -1.86 -16.68
N TYR A 452 -10.85 -2.09 -15.56
CA TYR A 452 -10.54 -1.52 -14.25
C TYR A 452 -10.45 -2.63 -13.21
N PHE A 453 -9.51 -2.49 -12.27
CA PHE A 453 -9.26 -3.48 -11.23
C PHE A 453 -9.41 -2.83 -9.86
N ALA A 454 -10.41 -3.26 -9.10
CA ALA A 454 -10.56 -2.89 -7.70
C ALA A 454 -9.84 -3.93 -6.82
N TYR A 455 -8.89 -3.45 -6.03
CA TYR A 455 -8.10 -4.26 -5.10
C TYR A 455 -8.56 -4.00 -3.67
N ASP A 456 -8.50 -5.04 -2.85
CA ASP A 456 -8.55 -4.91 -1.39
C ASP A 456 -7.24 -4.27 -0.88
N SER A 457 -7.34 -3.58 0.26
CA SER A 457 -6.22 -3.03 1.02
C SER A 457 -5.36 -4.11 1.69
N LYS A 458 -5.89 -5.34 1.85
CA LYS A 458 -5.15 -6.50 2.35
C LYS A 458 -4.07 -6.91 1.36
N LYS A 459 -2.80 -6.90 1.81
CA LYS A 459 -1.63 -7.18 0.95
C LYS A 459 -1.66 -8.59 0.33
N ALA A 460 -2.12 -9.59 1.08
CA ALA A 460 -2.31 -10.95 0.58
C ALA A 460 -3.64 -11.54 1.02
N GLY A 461 -4.26 -12.33 0.13
CA GLY A 461 -5.55 -12.99 0.36
C GLY A 461 -6.75 -12.05 0.51
N GLY A 462 -6.62 -10.78 0.13
CA GLY A 462 -7.77 -9.91 -0.09
C GLY A 462 -8.49 -10.30 -1.37
N PHE A 463 -9.76 -9.92 -1.51
CA PHE A 463 -10.50 -10.20 -2.74
C PHE A 463 -10.18 -9.13 -3.82
N THR A 464 -10.37 -9.48 -5.09
CA THR A 464 -10.15 -8.58 -6.22
C THR A 464 -11.35 -8.61 -7.16
N ARG A 465 -11.76 -7.45 -7.67
CA ARG A 465 -12.82 -7.33 -8.69
C ARG A 465 -12.25 -6.75 -9.96
N SER A 466 -12.35 -7.49 -11.07
CA SER A 466 -11.98 -7.00 -12.39
C SER A 466 -13.23 -6.63 -13.18
N HIS A 467 -13.35 -5.37 -13.56
CA HIS A 467 -14.46 -4.82 -14.33
C HIS A 467 -14.00 -4.64 -15.78
N LEU A 468 -14.53 -5.44 -16.69
CA LEU A 468 -14.13 -5.43 -18.10
C LEU A 468 -15.33 -5.00 -18.96
N ARG A 469 -15.05 -4.21 -19.99
CA ARG A 469 -16.04 -3.82 -21.01
C ARG A 469 -15.47 -3.96 -22.42
N PHE A 470 -16.30 -4.42 -23.34
CA PHE A 470 -15.97 -4.52 -24.76
C PHE A 470 -17.10 -3.94 -25.61
N SER A 471 -16.75 -3.15 -26.62
CA SER A 471 -17.73 -2.47 -27.48
C SER A 471 -17.17 -2.21 -28.87
N LYS A 472 -18.05 -2.04 -29.86
CA LYS A 472 -17.67 -1.53 -31.20
C LYS A 472 -17.40 -0.03 -31.17
N ASP A 473 -18.04 0.68 -30.24
CA ASP A 473 -17.89 2.12 -30.03
C ASP A 473 -16.99 2.42 -28.82
N THR A 474 -16.54 3.67 -28.71
CA THR A 474 -15.75 4.14 -27.58
C THR A 474 -16.48 3.96 -26.25
N ILE A 475 -15.76 3.51 -25.22
CA ILE A 475 -16.32 3.25 -23.89
C ILE A 475 -16.02 4.45 -22.98
N ARG A 476 -17.07 5.08 -22.42
CA ARG A 476 -16.97 6.26 -21.53
C ARG A 476 -17.25 5.95 -20.06
N SER A 477 -17.57 4.70 -19.75
CA SER A 477 -18.04 4.28 -18.43
C SER A 477 -16.91 4.23 -17.39
N THR A 478 -16.48 5.38 -16.88
CA THR A 478 -15.43 5.51 -15.83
C THR A 478 -15.99 5.24 -14.43
N TYR A 479 -16.80 4.19 -14.29
CA TYR A 479 -17.43 3.71 -13.06
C TYR A 479 -17.49 2.18 -13.05
N TYR A 480 -17.84 1.55 -11.93
CA TYR A 480 -17.87 0.08 -11.83
C TYR A 480 -18.94 -0.56 -12.73
N VAL A 481 -18.69 -1.80 -13.15
CA VAL A 481 -19.70 -2.61 -13.84
C VAL A 481 -20.82 -2.96 -12.85
N THR A 482 -22.06 -2.64 -13.20
CA THR A 482 -23.25 -2.85 -12.36
C THR A 482 -24.19 -3.92 -12.91
N ASN A 483 -24.22 -4.15 -14.22
CA ASN A 483 -25.14 -5.09 -14.88
C ASN A 483 -24.40 -6.08 -15.81
N PRO A 484 -23.45 -6.89 -15.31
CA PRO A 484 -22.64 -7.77 -16.13
C PRO A 484 -23.46 -8.83 -16.88
N SER A 485 -23.03 -9.16 -18.10
CA SER A 485 -23.50 -10.32 -18.86
C SER A 485 -22.78 -11.62 -18.50
N PHE A 486 -21.58 -11.50 -17.92
CA PHE A 486 -20.73 -12.62 -17.54
C PHE A 486 -20.09 -12.32 -16.17
N VAL A 487 -20.18 -13.28 -15.26
CA VAL A 487 -19.50 -13.23 -13.96
C VAL A 487 -18.65 -14.49 -13.79
N ALA A 488 -17.39 -14.34 -13.35
CA ALA A 488 -16.55 -15.46 -12.94
C ALA A 488 -16.12 -15.33 -11.48
N CYS A 489 -16.07 -16.45 -10.76
CA CYS A 489 -15.65 -16.52 -9.37
C CYS A 489 -14.58 -17.59 -9.17
N SER A 490 -13.45 -17.23 -8.54
CA SER A 490 -12.28 -18.09 -8.34
C SER A 490 -12.35 -19.00 -7.11
N LYS A 491 -13.25 -18.71 -6.15
CA LYS A 491 -13.38 -19.42 -4.89
C LYS A 491 -14.86 -19.52 -4.48
N GLU A 492 -15.30 -20.70 -4.07
CA GLU A 492 -16.69 -20.97 -3.65
C GLU A 492 -17.11 -20.12 -2.44
N ILE A 493 -16.23 -19.98 -1.44
CA ILE A 493 -16.50 -19.23 -0.20
C ILE A 493 -16.91 -17.76 -0.44
N TYR A 494 -16.56 -17.18 -1.59
CA TYR A 494 -16.96 -15.82 -1.95
C TYR A 494 -18.47 -15.66 -2.13
N LEU A 495 -19.18 -16.75 -2.43
CA LEU A 495 -20.63 -16.76 -2.53
C LEU A 495 -21.34 -16.57 -1.17
N GLU A 496 -20.63 -16.85 -0.08
CA GLU A 496 -21.08 -16.63 1.31
C GLU A 496 -20.61 -15.28 1.87
N GLN A 497 -19.57 -14.69 1.29
CA GLN A 497 -18.92 -13.48 1.81
C GLN A 497 -19.27 -12.21 1.02
N TYR A 498 -19.60 -12.33 -0.27
CA TYR A 498 -19.74 -11.20 -1.18
C TYR A 498 -20.97 -11.30 -2.09
N GLU A 499 -21.38 -10.16 -2.62
CA GLU A 499 -22.40 -10.05 -3.66
C GLU A 499 -21.83 -10.33 -5.05
N VAL A 500 -21.56 -11.60 -5.34
CA VAL A 500 -20.86 -12.04 -6.56
C VAL A 500 -21.74 -11.93 -7.81
N ILE A 501 -22.97 -12.49 -7.76
CA ILE A 501 -23.87 -12.61 -8.92
C ILE A 501 -25.10 -11.70 -8.85
N ASP A 502 -25.18 -10.84 -7.83
CA ASP A 502 -26.36 -10.03 -7.53
C ASP A 502 -26.69 -9.05 -8.68
N GLY A 503 -25.65 -8.47 -9.29
CA GLY A 503 -25.77 -7.62 -10.49
C GLY A 503 -25.91 -8.37 -11.81
N LEU A 504 -25.77 -9.70 -11.86
CA LEU A 504 -25.82 -10.47 -13.12
C LEU A 504 -27.17 -10.29 -13.81
N LYS A 505 -27.16 -10.00 -15.11
CA LYS A 505 -28.39 -9.82 -15.90
C LYS A 505 -29.15 -11.15 -16.08
N GLU A 506 -30.45 -11.06 -16.36
CA GLU A 506 -31.26 -12.24 -16.73
C GLU A 506 -30.67 -12.94 -17.96
N GLY A 507 -30.56 -14.27 -17.92
CA GLY A 507 -29.92 -15.08 -18.96
C GLY A 507 -28.39 -14.94 -19.02
N GLY A 508 -27.78 -14.23 -18.07
CA GLY A 508 -26.34 -14.06 -17.95
C GLY A 508 -25.61 -15.37 -17.65
N THR A 509 -24.28 -15.37 -17.82
CA THR A 509 -23.43 -16.55 -17.59
C THR A 509 -22.64 -16.41 -16.29
N PHE A 510 -22.63 -17.47 -15.48
CA PHE A 510 -21.85 -17.56 -14.26
C PHE A 510 -20.87 -18.73 -14.34
N LEU A 511 -19.57 -18.45 -14.16
CA LEU A 511 -18.49 -19.43 -14.10
C LEU A 511 -17.91 -19.50 -12.69
N LEU A 512 -17.91 -20.68 -12.07
CA LEU A 512 -17.35 -20.90 -10.74
C LEU A 512 -16.18 -21.90 -10.79
N ASN A 513 -15.02 -21.53 -10.25
CA ASN A 513 -13.95 -22.48 -9.95
C ASN A 513 -14.31 -23.26 -8.68
N SER A 514 -14.50 -24.57 -8.81
CA SER A 514 -14.97 -25.43 -7.72
C SER A 514 -14.21 -26.75 -7.69
N ILE A 515 -13.96 -27.27 -6.48
CA ILE A 515 -13.41 -28.63 -6.33
C ILE A 515 -14.49 -29.72 -6.37
N HIS A 516 -15.75 -29.33 -6.16
CA HIS A 516 -16.92 -30.20 -6.12
C HIS A 516 -17.40 -30.58 -7.53
N SER A 517 -17.97 -31.77 -7.67
CA SER A 517 -18.57 -32.23 -8.94
C SER A 517 -19.92 -31.55 -9.23
N GLN A 518 -20.48 -31.80 -10.42
CA GLN A 518 -21.80 -31.33 -10.82
C GLN A 518 -22.90 -31.83 -9.87
N GLU A 519 -22.75 -33.04 -9.32
CA GLU A 519 -23.69 -33.65 -8.38
C GLU A 519 -23.54 -33.09 -6.95
N GLU A 520 -22.33 -32.68 -6.56
CA GLU A 520 -22.02 -32.20 -5.21
C GLU A 520 -22.29 -30.71 -5.03
N ILE A 521 -22.09 -29.90 -6.08
CA ILE A 521 -22.12 -28.43 -6.00
C ILE A 521 -23.45 -27.91 -5.44
N ALA A 522 -24.57 -28.55 -5.77
CA ALA A 522 -25.89 -28.19 -5.29
C ALA A 522 -26.02 -28.24 -3.75
N SER A 523 -25.25 -29.10 -3.08
CA SER A 523 -25.25 -29.17 -1.60
C SER A 523 -24.41 -28.06 -0.95
N THR A 524 -23.42 -27.53 -1.68
CA THR A 524 -22.45 -26.54 -1.18
C THR A 524 -22.89 -25.09 -1.40
N LEU A 525 -23.73 -24.82 -2.39
CA LEU A 525 -24.17 -23.45 -2.69
C LEU A 525 -25.07 -22.87 -1.58
N PRO A 526 -24.95 -21.57 -1.25
CA PRO A 526 -25.89 -20.89 -0.37
C PRO A 526 -27.30 -20.84 -0.99
N SER A 527 -28.34 -20.94 -0.15
CA SER A 527 -29.75 -20.90 -0.59
C SER A 527 -30.08 -19.64 -1.40
N ARG A 528 -29.54 -18.47 -1.01
CA ARG A 528 -29.73 -17.21 -1.75
C ARG A 528 -29.16 -17.29 -3.18
N VAL A 529 -28.03 -17.97 -3.36
CA VAL A 529 -27.37 -18.12 -4.66
C VAL A 529 -28.17 -19.05 -5.55
N LYS A 530 -28.63 -20.19 -5.02
CA LYS A 530 -29.55 -21.11 -5.72
C LYS A 530 -30.78 -20.37 -6.24
N ARG A 531 -31.39 -19.55 -5.37
CA ARG A 531 -32.55 -18.73 -5.72
C ARG A 531 -32.25 -17.74 -6.85
N MET A 532 -31.14 -17.00 -6.75
CA MET A 532 -30.73 -16.05 -7.79
C MET A 532 -30.44 -16.73 -9.14
N LEU A 533 -29.80 -17.90 -9.13
CA LEU A 533 -29.53 -18.67 -10.35
C LEU A 533 -30.84 -19.04 -11.06
N PHE A 534 -31.87 -19.42 -10.30
CA PHE A 534 -33.21 -19.70 -10.81
C PHE A 534 -33.92 -18.44 -11.34
N ASP A 535 -34.08 -17.40 -10.50
CA ASP A 535 -34.84 -16.20 -10.84
C ASP A 535 -34.30 -15.48 -12.08
N LYS A 536 -32.96 -15.38 -12.18
CA LYS A 536 -32.29 -14.73 -13.30
C LYS A 536 -32.04 -15.68 -14.49
N LYS A 537 -32.51 -16.93 -14.45
CA LYS A 537 -32.32 -17.95 -15.51
C LYS A 537 -30.86 -18.04 -15.95
N VAL A 538 -29.95 -18.13 -14.98
CA VAL A 538 -28.51 -18.06 -15.21
C VAL A 538 -28.00 -19.31 -15.93
N LYS A 539 -27.10 -19.12 -16.88
CA LYS A 539 -26.30 -20.22 -17.45
C LYS A 539 -25.12 -20.50 -16.52
N PHE A 540 -25.24 -21.55 -15.71
CA PHE A 540 -24.28 -21.85 -14.65
C PHE A 540 -23.27 -22.90 -15.09
N TYR A 541 -21.98 -22.57 -14.97
CA TYR A 541 -20.86 -23.45 -15.30
C TYR A 541 -19.89 -23.56 -14.13
N ILE A 542 -19.32 -24.75 -13.95
CA ILE A 542 -18.23 -25.02 -13.01
C ILE A 542 -16.98 -25.51 -13.75
N ILE A 543 -15.81 -25.30 -13.14
CA ILE A 543 -14.54 -25.87 -13.58
C ILE A 543 -13.65 -26.16 -12.37
N ASN A 544 -13.01 -27.33 -12.31
CA ASN A 544 -12.03 -27.64 -11.27
C ASN A 544 -10.63 -27.22 -11.71
N ALA A 545 -10.41 -25.91 -11.82
CA ALA A 545 -9.14 -25.36 -12.28
C ALA A 545 -7.99 -25.70 -11.32
N THR A 546 -8.27 -25.90 -10.03
CA THR A 546 -7.29 -26.32 -9.01
C THR A 546 -6.73 -27.71 -9.30
N LYS A 547 -7.60 -28.69 -9.57
CA LYS A 547 -7.19 -30.06 -9.94
C LYS A 547 -6.40 -30.05 -11.25
N LEU A 548 -6.95 -29.40 -12.28
CA LEU A 548 -6.32 -29.30 -13.60
C LEU A 548 -4.93 -28.66 -13.53
N ALA A 549 -4.77 -27.57 -12.76
CA ALA A 549 -3.46 -26.92 -12.57
C ALA A 549 -2.43 -27.84 -11.91
N ARG A 550 -2.84 -28.68 -10.94
CA ARG A 550 -1.97 -29.66 -10.28
C ARG A 550 -1.56 -30.78 -11.23
N GLU A 551 -2.49 -31.32 -11.99
CA GLU A 551 -2.24 -32.40 -12.97
C GLU A 551 -1.29 -31.94 -14.10
N ILE A 552 -1.40 -30.68 -14.54
CA ILE A 552 -0.52 -30.08 -15.56
C ILE A 552 0.88 -29.75 -14.99
N GLY A 553 1.01 -29.54 -13.69
CA GLY A 553 2.26 -29.12 -13.03
C GLY A 553 2.36 -27.62 -12.74
N LEU A 554 1.29 -26.84 -12.97
CA LEU A 554 1.19 -25.40 -12.67
C LEU A 554 0.96 -25.09 -11.17
N ARG A 555 0.86 -26.13 -10.33
CA ARG A 555 0.63 -26.03 -8.88
C ARG A 555 -0.68 -25.29 -8.57
N ASN A 556 -0.61 -24.09 -7.97
CA ASN A 556 -1.78 -23.31 -7.56
C ASN A 556 -2.16 -22.22 -8.59
N ARG A 557 -1.57 -22.23 -9.80
CA ARG A 557 -1.85 -21.23 -10.85
C ARG A 557 -3.03 -21.67 -11.73
N THR A 558 -4.22 -21.17 -11.42
CA THR A 558 -5.47 -21.47 -12.16
C THR A 558 -5.79 -20.46 -13.27
N ASN A 559 -5.05 -19.34 -13.30
CA ASN A 559 -5.34 -18.18 -14.14
C ASN A 559 -5.47 -18.47 -15.64
N THR A 560 -4.57 -19.26 -16.24
CA THR A 560 -4.61 -19.60 -17.67
C THR A 560 -5.84 -20.46 -18.02
N ILE A 561 -6.22 -21.38 -17.12
CA ILE A 561 -7.38 -22.27 -17.29
C ILE A 561 -8.67 -21.44 -17.24
N MET A 562 -8.81 -20.58 -16.22
CA MET A 562 -9.96 -19.69 -16.07
C MET A 562 -10.07 -18.69 -17.23
N GLN A 563 -8.94 -18.22 -17.76
CA GLN A 563 -8.90 -17.35 -18.93
C GLN A 563 -9.47 -18.03 -20.18
N ALA A 564 -9.09 -19.29 -20.43
CA ALA A 564 -9.61 -20.06 -21.55
C ALA A 564 -11.12 -20.29 -21.42
N ALA A 565 -11.59 -20.63 -20.22
CA ALA A 565 -13.01 -20.78 -19.93
C ALA A 565 -13.80 -19.48 -20.16
N PHE A 566 -13.23 -18.32 -19.78
CA PHE A 566 -13.82 -17.02 -20.09
C PHE A 566 -14.00 -16.80 -21.59
N PHE A 567 -12.96 -17.01 -22.41
CA PHE A 567 -13.08 -16.80 -23.86
C PHE A 567 -14.12 -17.72 -24.49
N LYS A 568 -14.26 -18.96 -23.99
CA LYS A 568 -15.25 -19.92 -24.48
C LYS A 568 -16.68 -19.49 -24.16
N LEU A 569 -16.92 -19.06 -22.92
CA LEU A 569 -18.26 -18.81 -22.39
C LEU A 569 -18.77 -17.39 -22.65
N ALA A 570 -17.91 -16.38 -22.55
CA ALA A 570 -18.30 -14.99 -22.76
C ALA A 570 -18.55 -14.66 -24.25
N ASN A 571 -17.98 -15.46 -25.16
CA ASN A 571 -18.14 -15.35 -26.61
C ASN A 571 -17.94 -13.91 -27.15
N VAL A 572 -16.94 -13.19 -26.63
CA VAL A 572 -16.60 -11.83 -27.07
C VAL A 572 -15.96 -11.86 -28.47
N ILE A 573 -15.22 -12.94 -28.75
CA ILE A 573 -14.60 -13.26 -30.04
C ILE A 573 -14.73 -14.77 -30.27
N GLU A 574 -14.60 -15.21 -31.52
CA GLU A 574 -14.62 -16.64 -31.87
C GLU A 574 -13.52 -17.41 -31.11
N TYR A 575 -13.90 -18.52 -30.50
CA TYR A 575 -13.03 -19.21 -29.54
C TYR A 575 -11.73 -19.76 -30.16
N ASP A 576 -11.79 -20.33 -31.37
CA ASP A 576 -10.59 -20.85 -32.05
C ASP A 576 -9.57 -19.74 -32.34
N GLN A 577 -10.05 -18.53 -32.62
CA GLN A 577 -9.21 -17.35 -32.76
C GLN A 577 -8.62 -16.94 -31.41
N ALA A 578 -9.45 -16.89 -30.36
CA ALA A 578 -9.00 -16.60 -29.00
C ALA A 578 -7.90 -17.57 -28.55
N LYS A 579 -8.08 -18.87 -28.79
CA LYS A 579 -7.15 -19.95 -28.47
C LYS A 579 -5.78 -19.73 -29.12
N THR A 580 -5.78 -19.33 -30.39
CA THR A 580 -4.57 -18.98 -31.12
C THR A 580 -3.86 -17.79 -30.47
N TYR A 581 -4.59 -16.71 -30.18
CA TYR A 581 -4.01 -15.51 -29.56
C TYR A 581 -3.50 -15.75 -28.13
N MET A 582 -4.20 -16.57 -27.34
CA MET A 582 -3.75 -16.98 -26.00
C MET A 582 -2.42 -17.73 -26.07
N LYS A 583 -2.27 -18.68 -27.01
CA LYS A 583 -1.01 -19.42 -27.21
C LYS A 583 0.12 -18.50 -27.68
N GLU A 584 -0.13 -17.59 -28.62
CA GLU A 584 0.85 -16.56 -29.03
C GLU A 584 1.34 -15.72 -27.83
N TYR A 585 0.41 -15.26 -27.00
CA TYR A 585 0.73 -14.42 -25.85
C TYR A 585 1.46 -15.21 -24.74
N ALA A 586 1.05 -16.46 -24.47
CA ALA A 586 1.72 -17.35 -23.53
C ALA A 586 3.17 -17.59 -23.93
N LYS A 587 3.45 -17.84 -25.21
CA LYS A 587 4.82 -17.95 -25.75
C LYS A 587 5.62 -16.67 -25.52
N ARG A 588 5.05 -15.52 -25.85
CA ARG A 588 5.71 -14.22 -25.66
C ARG A 588 6.02 -13.95 -24.19
N THR A 589 5.11 -14.29 -23.28
CA THR A 589 5.20 -13.98 -21.85
C THR A 589 6.12 -14.94 -21.10
N TYR A 590 6.11 -16.23 -21.46
CA TYR A 590 6.77 -17.28 -20.69
C TYR A 590 8.01 -17.87 -21.36
N SER A 591 8.36 -17.45 -22.58
CA SER A 591 9.59 -17.91 -23.27
C SER A 591 10.86 -17.70 -22.44
N SER A 592 10.95 -16.59 -21.70
CA SER A 592 12.08 -16.32 -20.79
C SER A 592 12.18 -17.28 -19.60
N LYS A 593 11.11 -18.05 -19.31
CA LYS A 593 11.06 -19.03 -18.22
C LYS A 593 11.32 -20.47 -18.69
N GLY A 594 11.58 -20.67 -19.98
CA GLY A 594 11.84 -21.99 -20.58
C GLY A 594 10.63 -22.62 -21.26
N ASN A 595 10.90 -23.53 -22.20
CA ASN A 595 9.87 -24.15 -23.03
C ASN A 595 8.87 -25.01 -22.25
N ASP A 596 9.29 -25.65 -21.15
CA ASP A 596 8.40 -26.49 -20.34
C ASP A 596 7.23 -25.68 -19.75
N ILE A 597 7.50 -24.45 -19.28
CA ILE A 597 6.45 -23.56 -18.76
C ILE A 597 5.52 -23.09 -19.88
N VAL A 598 6.04 -22.87 -21.10
CA VAL A 598 5.22 -22.52 -22.26
C VAL A 598 4.27 -23.67 -22.60
N GLU A 599 4.77 -24.90 -22.68
CA GLU A 599 3.98 -26.09 -22.98
C GLU A 599 2.94 -26.40 -21.88
N MET A 600 3.29 -26.22 -20.60
CA MET A 600 2.32 -26.31 -19.50
C MET A 600 1.18 -25.30 -19.67
N ASN A 601 1.47 -24.07 -20.09
CA ASN A 601 0.43 -23.07 -20.36
C ASN A 601 -0.40 -23.39 -21.60
N TYR A 602 0.19 -24.00 -22.64
CA TYR A 602 -0.58 -24.49 -23.80
C TYR A 602 -1.58 -25.56 -23.40
N LYS A 603 -1.14 -26.55 -22.61
CA LYS A 603 -2.02 -27.57 -22.05
C LYS A 603 -3.12 -26.94 -21.19
N ALA A 604 -2.79 -25.96 -20.36
CA ALA A 604 -3.78 -25.24 -19.54
C ALA A 604 -4.85 -24.51 -20.37
N ILE A 605 -4.48 -23.97 -21.55
CA ILE A 605 -5.44 -23.37 -22.49
C ILE A 605 -6.36 -24.44 -23.08
N ASP A 606 -5.80 -25.59 -23.47
CA ASP A 606 -6.56 -26.69 -24.07
C ASP A 606 -7.52 -27.35 -23.04
N GLU A 607 -7.04 -27.64 -21.82
CA GLU A 607 -7.85 -28.21 -20.75
C GLU A 607 -8.88 -27.23 -20.19
N GLY A 608 -8.62 -25.91 -20.23
CA GLY A 608 -9.59 -24.90 -19.82
C GLY A 608 -10.82 -24.84 -20.72
N GLU A 609 -10.75 -25.38 -21.94
CA GLU A 609 -11.92 -25.60 -22.81
C GLU A 609 -12.73 -26.82 -22.36
N HIS A 610 -12.05 -27.96 -22.19
CA HIS A 610 -12.69 -29.25 -21.96
C HIS A 610 -13.16 -29.44 -20.50
N GLY A 611 -12.57 -28.72 -19.55
CA GLY A 611 -12.88 -28.83 -18.13
C GLY A 611 -14.15 -28.10 -17.68
N ILE A 612 -14.85 -27.42 -18.59
CA ILE A 612 -16.07 -26.68 -18.28
C ILE A 612 -17.24 -27.65 -18.22
N VAL A 613 -18.00 -27.61 -17.11
CA VAL A 613 -19.20 -28.42 -16.92
C VAL A 613 -20.39 -27.50 -16.71
N GLU A 614 -21.44 -27.68 -17.51
CA GLU A 614 -22.72 -26.99 -17.31
C GLU A 614 -23.50 -27.63 -16.18
N VAL A 615 -23.96 -26.83 -15.22
CA VAL A 615 -24.78 -27.28 -14.10
C VAL A 615 -26.24 -26.91 -14.39
N PRO A 616 -27.15 -27.88 -14.58
CA PRO A 616 -28.55 -27.60 -14.80
C PRO A 616 -29.14 -26.92 -13.56
N ILE A 617 -29.92 -25.87 -13.79
CA ILE A 617 -30.64 -25.19 -12.71
C ILE A 617 -31.82 -26.05 -12.28
N ASP A 618 -31.83 -26.43 -11.01
CA ASP A 618 -32.90 -27.21 -10.42
C ASP A 618 -34.17 -26.35 -10.22
N PRO A 619 -35.33 -26.74 -10.77
CA PRO A 619 -36.59 -26.04 -10.55
C PRO A 619 -36.98 -25.89 -9.07
N ASP A 620 -36.56 -26.81 -8.20
CA ASP A 620 -36.85 -26.77 -6.77
C ASP A 620 -36.15 -25.59 -6.08
N TRP A 621 -35.13 -24.98 -6.71
CA TRP A 621 -34.47 -23.79 -6.17
C TRP A 621 -35.38 -22.55 -6.14
N ALA A 622 -36.52 -22.60 -6.85
CA ALA A 622 -37.59 -21.61 -6.74
C ALA A 622 -38.30 -21.61 -5.38
N SER A 623 -38.08 -22.62 -4.54
CA SER A 623 -38.69 -22.71 -3.19
C SER A 623 -37.87 -21.99 -2.11
N TYR A 624 -36.58 -21.73 -2.35
CA TYR A 624 -35.76 -20.97 -1.40
C TYR A 624 -36.19 -19.51 -1.36
N GLU A 625 -36.18 -18.93 -0.16
CA GLU A 625 -36.43 -17.51 0.01
C GLU A 625 -35.24 -16.69 -0.53
N SER A 626 -35.56 -15.58 -1.20
CA SER A 626 -34.56 -14.59 -1.59
C SER A 626 -34.23 -13.75 -0.35
N ALA A 627 -33.17 -14.13 0.36
CA ALA A 627 -32.59 -13.30 1.40
C ALA A 627 -31.42 -12.49 0.84
N GLU A 628 -31.26 -11.26 1.31
CA GLU A 628 -30.04 -10.48 1.15
C GLU A 628 -28.83 -11.28 1.69
N LEU A 629 -27.60 -10.88 1.31
CA LEU A 629 -26.40 -11.46 1.90
C LEU A 629 -26.39 -11.22 3.42
N ILE A 630 -26.65 -12.28 4.20
CA ILE A 630 -26.54 -12.27 5.67
C ILE A 630 -25.14 -12.70 6.05
N ILE A 631 -24.37 -11.80 6.65
CA ILE A 631 -23.05 -12.11 7.18
C ILE A 631 -23.24 -12.76 8.55
N SER A 632 -23.44 -14.07 8.59
CA SER A 632 -23.49 -14.83 9.84
C SER A 632 -22.11 -15.38 10.18
N SER A 633 -21.68 -15.19 11.43
CA SER A 633 -20.43 -15.73 11.94
C SER A 633 -20.64 -16.13 13.39
N LYS A 634 -20.09 -17.29 13.79
CA LYS A 634 -20.08 -17.70 15.21
C LYS A 634 -19.23 -16.76 16.08
N TYR A 635 -18.30 -16.02 15.46
CA TYR A 635 -17.42 -15.07 16.12
C TYR A 635 -18.10 -13.71 16.20
N ILE A 636 -18.71 -13.43 17.34
CA ILE A 636 -19.40 -12.16 17.63
C ILE A 636 -18.42 -11.23 18.35
N GLY A 637 -18.17 -10.06 17.78
CA GLY A 637 -17.29 -9.04 18.33
C GLY A 637 -18.04 -7.87 18.97
N SER A 638 -17.34 -6.75 19.13
CA SER A 638 -17.90 -5.49 19.60
C SER A 638 -18.85 -4.86 18.57
N ASP A 639 -19.50 -3.76 18.95
CA ASP A 639 -20.28 -2.92 18.03
C ASP A 639 -19.46 -2.47 16.80
N TYR A 640 -18.19 -2.11 17.01
CA TYR A 640 -17.26 -1.81 15.91
C TYR A 640 -17.10 -3.01 14.96
N VAL A 641 -17.00 -4.22 15.49
CA VAL A 641 -16.81 -5.42 14.65
C VAL A 641 -18.09 -5.72 13.86
N GLU A 642 -19.24 -5.77 14.53
CA GLU A 642 -20.51 -6.16 13.90
C GLU A 642 -21.03 -5.12 12.92
N ASN A 643 -21.04 -3.85 13.32
CA ASN A 643 -21.71 -2.77 12.58
C ASN A 643 -20.76 -1.95 11.69
N PHE A 644 -19.45 -2.19 11.75
CA PHE A 644 -18.47 -1.54 10.88
C PHE A 644 -17.55 -2.56 10.20
N ALA A 645 -16.74 -3.31 10.95
CA ALA A 645 -15.68 -4.13 10.36
C ALA A 645 -16.20 -5.26 9.46
N LYS A 646 -17.22 -6.01 9.89
CA LYS A 646 -17.82 -7.09 9.09
C LYS A 646 -18.47 -6.56 7.81
N ILE A 647 -19.14 -5.40 7.88
CA ILE A 647 -19.77 -4.76 6.73
C ILE A 647 -18.72 -4.33 5.70
N VAL A 648 -17.63 -3.69 6.15
CA VAL A 648 -16.53 -3.31 5.26
C VAL A 648 -15.83 -4.54 4.67
N ASN A 649 -15.55 -5.57 5.49
CA ASN A 649 -14.93 -6.83 5.05
C ASN A 649 -15.80 -7.59 4.03
N ALA A 650 -17.13 -7.47 4.08
CA ALA A 650 -18.05 -8.01 3.09
C ALA A 650 -18.17 -7.15 1.81
N ALA A 651 -17.26 -6.19 1.61
CA ALA A 651 -17.25 -5.24 0.51
C ALA A 651 -18.49 -4.33 0.43
N LYS A 652 -19.16 -4.09 1.57
CA LYS A 652 -20.35 -3.23 1.70
C LYS A 652 -20.06 -1.89 2.41
N GLY A 653 -18.80 -1.51 2.58
CA GLY A 653 -18.43 -0.26 3.25
C GLY A 653 -19.06 1.02 2.64
N ASP A 654 -19.44 0.99 1.36
CA ASP A 654 -20.14 2.10 0.70
C ASP A 654 -21.57 2.34 1.22
N THR A 655 -22.20 1.37 1.88
CA THR A 655 -23.55 1.52 2.45
C THR A 655 -23.55 2.19 3.83
N LEU A 656 -22.38 2.30 4.46
CA LEU A 656 -22.25 2.86 5.79
C LEU A 656 -22.46 4.39 5.76
N PRO A 657 -23.29 4.93 6.67
CA PRO A 657 -23.53 6.36 6.76
C PRO A 657 -22.36 7.09 7.43
N VAL A 658 -22.34 8.43 7.36
CA VAL A 658 -21.34 9.25 8.07
C VAL A 658 -21.42 9.05 9.58
N SER A 659 -22.61 8.86 10.14
CA SER A 659 -22.81 8.68 11.58
C SER A 659 -22.07 7.49 12.19
N ILE A 660 -21.69 6.48 11.40
CA ILE A 660 -20.86 5.35 11.89
C ILE A 660 -19.48 5.80 12.37
N PHE A 661 -19.04 6.99 11.95
CA PHE A 661 -17.77 7.60 12.33
C PHE A 661 -17.90 8.62 13.47
N THR A 662 -19.09 8.82 14.04
CA THR A 662 -19.28 9.64 15.25
C THR A 662 -18.49 9.00 16.40
N ASP A 663 -17.84 9.83 17.22
CA ASP A 663 -16.91 9.42 18.30
C ASP A 663 -15.60 8.76 17.81
N ARG A 664 -15.33 8.81 16.48
CA ARG A 664 -14.09 8.39 15.84
C ARG A 664 -13.73 9.27 14.63
N GLU A 665 -14.10 10.55 14.71
CA GLU A 665 -13.91 11.54 13.64
C GLU A 665 -12.43 11.75 13.30
N ASP A 666 -11.54 11.38 14.23
CA ASP A 666 -10.08 11.39 14.09
C ASP A 666 -9.50 10.15 13.40
N GLY A 667 -10.34 9.20 13.00
CA GLY A 667 -9.91 7.95 12.36
C GLY A 667 -9.58 6.81 13.34
N THR A 668 -9.91 6.95 14.63
CA THR A 668 -9.68 5.90 15.64
C THR A 668 -10.34 4.58 15.27
N LEU A 669 -9.59 3.47 15.39
CA LEU A 669 -10.06 2.10 15.19
C LEU A 669 -9.97 1.30 16.49
N GLU A 670 -10.88 0.35 16.70
CA GLU A 670 -10.78 -0.60 17.80
C GLU A 670 -9.61 -1.57 17.57
N ALA A 671 -8.86 -1.90 18.62
CA ALA A 671 -7.76 -2.86 18.57
C ALA A 671 -8.26 -4.32 18.60
N GLY A 672 -7.57 -5.21 17.87
CA GLY A 672 -7.80 -6.66 17.90
C GLY A 672 -8.98 -7.13 17.06
N SER A 673 -9.39 -6.41 16.01
CA SER A 673 -10.53 -6.80 15.17
C SER A 673 -10.24 -8.02 14.29
N THR A 674 -8.96 -8.33 14.00
CA THR A 674 -8.58 -9.45 13.12
C THR A 674 -8.96 -10.81 13.67
N GLN A 675 -9.09 -10.96 15.00
CA GLN A 675 -9.49 -12.24 15.63
C GLN A 675 -10.86 -12.75 15.14
N TYR A 676 -11.74 -11.85 14.67
CA TYR A 676 -13.08 -12.17 14.20
C TYR A 676 -13.15 -12.43 12.69
N GLU A 677 -12.06 -12.26 11.94
CA GLU A 677 -12.08 -12.40 10.47
C GLU A 677 -12.11 -13.84 9.99
N LYS A 678 -11.25 -14.69 10.56
CA LYS A 678 -11.25 -16.15 10.36
C LYS A 678 -11.34 -16.53 8.88
N ARG A 679 -10.40 -15.97 8.10
CA ARG A 679 -10.52 -15.77 6.65
C ARG A 679 -10.55 -17.06 5.83
N GLY A 680 -10.02 -18.17 6.35
CA GLY A 680 -10.05 -19.49 5.70
C GLY A 680 -9.39 -19.54 4.32
N ILE A 681 -8.33 -18.76 4.09
CA ILE A 681 -7.78 -18.54 2.74
C ILE A 681 -6.85 -19.65 2.23
N SER A 682 -6.42 -20.57 3.09
CA SER A 682 -5.44 -21.60 2.75
C SER A 682 -6.09 -22.95 2.46
N ASP A 683 -5.71 -23.56 1.34
CA ASP A 683 -6.15 -24.92 1.00
C ASP A 683 -5.34 -26.01 1.75
N ILE A 684 -4.25 -25.62 2.44
CA ILE A 684 -3.37 -26.50 3.22
C ILE A 684 -2.99 -25.87 4.58
N VAL A 685 -2.84 -26.69 5.62
CA VAL A 685 -2.49 -26.24 6.98
C VAL A 685 -1.50 -27.23 7.63
N PRO A 686 -0.69 -26.80 8.62
CA PRO A 686 0.21 -27.71 9.32
C PRO A 686 -0.56 -28.59 10.32
N MET A 687 -0.37 -29.90 10.23
CA MET A 687 -0.81 -30.89 11.21
C MET A 687 0.31 -31.17 12.21
N TRP A 688 0.00 -31.19 13.50
CA TRP A 688 0.94 -31.58 14.56
C TRP A 688 1.03 -33.10 14.71
N ILE A 689 2.26 -33.60 14.84
CA ILE A 689 2.60 -35.00 15.11
C ILE A 689 3.32 -35.04 16.46
N GLU A 690 2.62 -35.51 17.48
CA GLU A 690 2.98 -35.40 18.89
C GLU A 690 4.21 -36.24 19.22
N GLU A 691 4.32 -37.45 18.66
CA GLU A 691 5.37 -38.42 18.97
C GLU A 691 6.76 -37.90 18.60
N ASN A 692 6.82 -37.04 17.58
CA ASN A 692 8.05 -36.46 17.09
C ASN A 692 8.40 -35.14 17.80
N CYS A 693 7.50 -34.57 18.61
CA CYS A 693 7.62 -33.20 19.12
C CYS A 693 8.57 -33.09 20.33
N ILE A 694 9.60 -32.25 20.20
CA ILE A 694 10.56 -31.98 21.28
C ILE A 694 10.22 -30.74 22.13
N GLN A 695 9.03 -30.14 21.95
CA GLN A 695 8.52 -29.00 22.73
C GLN A 695 9.46 -27.78 22.77
N CYS A 696 10.02 -27.42 21.61
CA CYS A 696 11.00 -26.34 21.48
C CYS A 696 10.41 -24.95 21.17
N ASN A 697 9.12 -24.89 20.79
CA ASN A 697 8.37 -23.70 20.39
C ASN A 697 8.91 -22.91 19.16
N GLN A 698 9.90 -23.43 18.42
CA GLN A 698 10.47 -22.72 17.26
C GLN A 698 9.46 -22.50 16.12
N CYS A 699 8.50 -23.42 15.97
CA CYS A 699 7.43 -23.30 14.98
C CYS A 699 6.51 -22.10 15.23
N ALA A 700 6.24 -21.77 16.51
CA ALA A 700 5.49 -20.59 16.91
C ALA A 700 6.33 -19.32 16.76
N PHE A 701 7.61 -19.39 17.16
CA PHE A 701 8.55 -18.26 17.05
C PHE A 701 8.64 -17.71 15.62
N GLU A 702 8.82 -18.57 14.60
CA GLU A 702 8.90 -18.13 13.20
C GLU A 702 7.55 -18.03 12.51
N CYS A 703 6.43 -18.28 13.21
CA CYS A 703 5.13 -18.14 12.59
C CYS A 703 4.89 -16.67 12.23
N PRO A 704 4.76 -16.33 10.93
CA PRO A 704 4.64 -14.94 10.56
C PRO A 704 3.25 -14.38 10.83
N HIS A 705 2.27 -15.16 11.29
CA HIS A 705 0.88 -14.72 11.51
C HIS A 705 0.33 -15.00 12.92
N ALA A 706 1.18 -15.53 13.82
CA ALA A 706 0.79 -15.97 15.16
C ALA A 706 -0.35 -16.99 15.20
N VAL A 707 -0.48 -17.85 14.17
CA VAL A 707 -1.56 -18.84 14.03
C VAL A 707 -1.26 -20.19 14.66
N ILE A 708 0.01 -20.46 14.99
CA ILE A 708 0.46 -21.67 15.68
C ILE A 708 1.06 -21.27 17.02
N ARG A 709 0.52 -21.81 18.12
CA ARG A 709 0.88 -21.40 19.49
C ARG A 709 1.12 -22.63 20.38
N PRO A 710 2.11 -22.57 21.29
CA PRO A 710 2.29 -23.57 22.32
C PRO A 710 1.46 -23.22 23.56
N PHE A 711 0.74 -24.19 24.10
CA PHE A 711 -0.01 -24.04 25.34
C PHE A 711 0.53 -24.96 26.43
N LEU A 712 0.54 -24.43 27.66
CA LEU A 712 0.66 -25.19 28.88
C LEU A 712 -0.71 -25.22 29.55
N LEU A 713 -1.21 -26.41 29.91
CA LEU A 713 -2.51 -26.58 30.54
C LEU A 713 -2.34 -27.17 31.94
N ASN A 714 -2.99 -26.57 32.93
CA ASN A 714 -3.12 -27.15 34.27
C ASN A 714 -4.29 -28.15 34.32
N ASP A 715 -4.44 -28.87 35.44
CA ASP A 715 -5.47 -29.92 35.56
C ASP A 715 -6.91 -29.40 35.33
N LYS A 716 -7.22 -28.19 35.82
CA LYS A 716 -8.55 -27.57 35.63
C LYS A 716 -8.83 -27.21 34.17
N GLU A 717 -7.84 -26.66 33.47
CA GLU A 717 -7.94 -26.37 32.04
C GLU A 717 -8.01 -27.67 31.22
N MET A 718 -7.36 -28.75 31.67
CA MET A 718 -7.47 -30.06 31.05
C MET A 718 -8.85 -30.69 31.24
N GLU A 719 -9.48 -30.52 32.39
CA GLU A 719 -10.85 -31.01 32.65
C GLU A 719 -11.87 -30.38 31.69
N ASN A 720 -11.75 -29.06 31.46
CA ASN A 720 -12.65 -28.30 30.58
C ASN A 720 -12.31 -28.42 29.09
N ALA A 721 -11.14 -28.97 28.74
CA ALA A 721 -10.69 -29.03 27.37
C ALA A 721 -11.61 -29.90 26.46
N PRO A 722 -11.80 -29.51 25.19
CA PRO A 722 -12.45 -30.36 24.19
C PRO A 722 -11.78 -31.73 24.06
N GLN A 723 -12.54 -32.73 23.58
CA GLN A 723 -12.02 -34.08 23.43
C GLN A 723 -10.81 -34.13 22.48
N GLY A 724 -10.82 -33.35 21.40
CA GLY A 724 -9.68 -33.23 20.48
C GLY A 724 -8.40 -32.72 21.15
N VAL A 725 -8.50 -31.81 22.12
CA VAL A 725 -7.35 -31.37 22.93
C VAL A 725 -6.88 -32.48 23.86
N LYS A 726 -7.80 -33.20 24.51
CA LYS A 726 -7.48 -34.29 25.45
C LYS A 726 -6.82 -35.49 24.78
N ASP A 727 -7.25 -35.82 23.56
CA ASP A 727 -6.72 -36.95 22.78
C ASP A 727 -5.32 -36.66 22.24
N HIS A 728 -5.02 -35.38 21.98
CA HIS A 728 -3.80 -34.92 21.33
C HIS A 728 -3.02 -33.96 22.25
N ILE A 729 -2.40 -34.49 23.31
CA ILE A 729 -1.69 -33.75 24.36
C ILE A 729 -0.40 -34.49 24.79
N LEU A 730 0.62 -33.75 25.21
CA LEU A 730 1.86 -34.31 25.78
C LEU A 730 2.05 -33.92 27.25
N GLU A 731 2.86 -34.70 27.99
CA GLU A 731 3.42 -34.22 29.25
C GLU A 731 4.37 -33.05 29.00
N GLY A 732 4.21 -31.96 29.74
CA GLY A 732 5.10 -30.81 29.61
C GLY A 732 6.53 -31.15 30.06
N THR A 733 7.51 -30.69 29.30
CA THR A 733 8.94 -30.93 29.55
C THR A 733 9.68 -29.67 29.98
N GLY A 734 10.63 -29.83 30.89
CA GLY A 734 11.46 -28.74 31.42
C GLY A 734 11.27 -28.53 32.93
N LYS A 735 12.23 -27.84 33.54
CA LYS A 735 12.17 -27.44 34.95
C LYS A 735 10.95 -26.52 35.15
N HIS A 736 10.20 -26.71 36.23
CA HIS A 736 8.95 -25.99 36.56
C HIS A 736 7.71 -26.37 35.71
N ILE A 737 7.89 -27.00 34.55
CA ILE A 737 6.77 -27.50 33.72
C ILE A 737 6.40 -28.94 34.09
N LYS A 738 7.41 -29.82 34.16
CA LYS A 738 7.22 -31.26 34.30
C LYS A 738 6.45 -31.60 35.57
N GLY A 739 5.37 -32.37 35.42
CA GLY A 739 4.50 -32.83 36.51
C GLY A 739 3.41 -31.83 36.94
N ASN A 740 3.44 -30.59 36.42
CA ASN A 740 2.45 -29.56 36.75
C ASN A 740 1.58 -29.15 35.55
N PHE A 741 2.10 -29.31 34.32
CA PHE A 741 1.40 -28.87 33.12
C PHE A 741 1.48 -29.90 32.00
N LYS A 742 0.40 -30.00 31.24
CA LYS A 742 0.38 -30.63 29.92
C LYS A 742 0.79 -29.64 28.85
N TYR A 743 1.26 -30.13 27.71
CA TYR A 743 1.76 -29.34 26.60
C TYR A 743 1.06 -29.71 25.29
N LYS A 744 0.69 -28.70 24.51
CA LYS A 744 0.16 -28.86 23.15
C LYS A 744 0.65 -27.76 22.22
N ILE A 745 0.92 -28.13 20.97
CA ILE A 745 0.99 -27.18 19.86
C ILE A 745 -0.39 -27.14 19.21
N GLN A 746 -0.95 -25.94 19.06
CA GLN A 746 -2.24 -25.73 18.42
C GLN A 746 -2.13 -24.78 17.24
N VAL A 747 -2.87 -25.08 16.17
CA VAL A 747 -2.97 -24.25 14.96
C VAL A 747 -4.40 -23.74 14.85
N SER A 748 -4.59 -22.43 14.64
CA SER A 748 -5.85 -21.91 14.12
C SER A 748 -5.85 -22.07 12.60
N ILE A 749 -6.63 -23.05 12.11
CA ILE A 749 -6.68 -23.40 10.70
C ILE A 749 -7.37 -22.33 9.86
N GLN A 750 -8.33 -21.57 10.43
CA GLN A 750 -9.03 -20.50 9.72
C GLN A 750 -8.20 -19.22 9.54
N ASP A 751 -7.17 -19.01 10.36
CA ASP A 751 -6.26 -17.86 10.22
C ASP A 751 -4.96 -18.23 9.49
N CYS A 752 -4.68 -19.53 9.34
CA CYS A 752 -3.45 -20.02 8.72
C CYS A 752 -3.36 -19.67 7.22
N THR A 753 -2.16 -19.25 6.80
CA THR A 753 -1.86 -18.87 5.42
C THR A 753 -1.14 -19.95 4.61
N GLY A 754 -0.93 -21.14 5.19
CA GLY A 754 -0.31 -22.28 4.50
C GLY A 754 1.15 -22.10 4.12
N CYS A 755 1.89 -21.20 4.78
CA CYS A 755 3.21 -20.76 4.34
C CYS A 755 4.38 -21.75 4.55
N ASN A 756 4.16 -22.91 5.17
CA ASN A 756 5.18 -23.95 5.43
C ASN A 756 6.35 -23.56 6.36
N ILE A 757 6.48 -22.31 6.82
CA ILE A 757 7.61 -21.87 7.66
C ILE A 757 7.76 -22.68 8.95
N CYS A 758 6.66 -22.97 9.64
CA CYS A 758 6.64 -23.74 10.87
C CYS A 758 7.14 -25.19 10.69
N VAL A 759 6.88 -25.79 9.52
CA VAL A 759 7.36 -27.13 9.12
C VAL A 759 8.85 -27.09 8.78
N ASP A 760 9.27 -26.06 8.06
CA ASP A 760 10.65 -25.88 7.61
C ASP A 760 11.59 -25.70 8.81
N VAL A 761 11.24 -24.80 9.75
CA VAL A 761 12.01 -24.53 10.97
C VAL A 761 11.99 -25.68 11.98
N CYS A 762 11.06 -26.63 11.88
CA CYS A 762 10.95 -27.75 12.81
C CYS A 762 12.28 -28.56 12.82
N PRO A 763 13.01 -28.62 13.95
CA PRO A 763 14.39 -29.12 13.97
C PRO A 763 14.50 -30.64 14.02
N THR A 764 13.38 -31.36 14.09
CA THR A 764 13.36 -32.81 14.25
C THR A 764 13.61 -33.51 12.91
N LYS A 765 14.33 -34.64 12.95
CA LYS A 765 14.64 -35.44 11.75
C LYS A 765 13.35 -35.97 11.13
N ASP A 766 12.55 -36.65 11.95
CA ASP A 766 11.16 -36.96 11.63
C ASP A 766 10.33 -35.75 12.02
N LYS A 767 9.70 -35.10 11.05
CA LYS A 767 9.06 -33.80 11.25
C LYS A 767 7.89 -33.93 12.24
N SER A 768 7.84 -33.03 13.23
CA SER A 768 6.69 -32.92 14.15
C SER A 768 5.53 -32.11 13.55
N LEU A 769 5.70 -31.53 12.37
CA LEU A 769 4.68 -30.79 11.64
C LEU A 769 4.75 -31.19 10.17
N VAL A 770 3.60 -31.43 9.54
CA VAL A 770 3.49 -31.71 8.10
C VAL A 770 2.32 -30.94 7.52
N MET A 771 2.45 -30.48 6.27
CA MET A 771 1.34 -29.80 5.59
C MET A 771 0.30 -30.81 5.11
N VAL A 772 -0.96 -30.62 5.47
CA VAL A 772 -2.10 -31.46 5.06
C VAL A 772 -3.21 -30.60 4.43
N PRO A 773 -4.13 -31.17 3.66
CA PRO A 773 -5.33 -30.47 3.20
C PRO A 773 -6.13 -29.84 4.35
N TYR A 774 -6.66 -28.63 4.16
CA TYR A 774 -7.48 -27.93 5.16
C TYR A 774 -8.61 -28.80 5.73
N GLY A 775 -9.35 -29.49 4.85
CA GLY A 775 -10.51 -30.30 5.24
C GLY A 775 -10.20 -31.51 6.12
N ASP A 776 -8.94 -31.94 6.21
CA ASP A 776 -8.55 -33.06 7.08
C ASP A 776 -8.46 -32.61 8.54
N GLU A 777 -7.88 -31.44 8.81
CA GLU A 777 -7.83 -30.86 10.16
C GLU A 777 -9.19 -30.27 10.59
N ASP A 778 -9.98 -29.76 9.64
CA ASP A 778 -11.33 -29.27 9.89
C ASP A 778 -12.24 -30.39 10.43
N LYS A 779 -12.18 -31.59 9.82
CA LYS A 779 -12.88 -32.79 10.30
C LYS A 779 -12.42 -33.26 11.69
N ARG A 780 -11.18 -32.94 12.08
CA ARG A 780 -10.63 -33.23 13.42
C ARG A 780 -11.08 -32.21 14.47
N GLY A 781 -11.80 -31.15 14.08
CA GLY A 781 -12.24 -30.10 14.99
C GLY A 781 -11.10 -29.20 15.47
N GLU A 782 -10.00 -29.09 14.70
CA GLU A 782 -8.82 -28.33 15.14
C GLU A 782 -9.08 -26.83 15.30
N GLN A 783 -10.05 -26.26 14.57
CA GLN A 783 -10.45 -24.88 14.82
C GLN A 783 -11.16 -24.74 16.17
N ASP A 784 -12.03 -25.66 16.57
CA ASP A 784 -12.70 -25.60 17.86
C ASP A 784 -11.71 -25.82 19.02
N ASN A 785 -10.70 -26.68 18.81
CA ASN A 785 -9.56 -26.80 19.73
C ASN A 785 -8.79 -25.48 19.84
N ALA A 786 -8.55 -24.79 18.72
CA ALA A 786 -7.90 -23.48 18.70
C ALA A 786 -8.73 -22.41 19.39
N ASP A 787 -10.04 -22.39 19.19
CA ASP A 787 -10.95 -21.43 19.84
C ASP A 787 -10.89 -21.57 21.36
N TYR A 788 -10.90 -22.81 21.89
CA TYR A 788 -10.74 -23.04 23.33
C TYR A 788 -9.35 -22.61 23.82
N LEU A 789 -8.28 -23.07 23.16
CA LEU A 789 -6.92 -22.82 23.64
C LEU A 789 -6.54 -21.34 23.55
N PHE A 790 -6.96 -20.62 22.51
CA PHE A 790 -6.55 -19.24 22.30
C PHE A 790 -7.33 -18.27 23.20
N ASN A 791 -8.58 -18.59 23.53
CA ASN A 791 -9.49 -17.67 24.24
C ASN A 791 -9.73 -18.05 25.71
N ASP A 792 -9.75 -19.34 26.05
CA ASP A 792 -10.16 -19.83 27.38
C ASP A 792 -8.99 -20.30 28.26
N VAL A 793 -7.81 -20.56 27.68
CA VAL A 793 -6.61 -20.99 28.43
C VAL A 793 -5.71 -19.80 28.76
N GLU A 794 -5.26 -19.74 30.02
CA GLU A 794 -4.35 -18.71 30.47
C GLU A 794 -2.96 -18.88 29.85
N TYR A 795 -2.40 -17.81 29.28
CA TYR A 795 -1.00 -17.76 28.85
C TYR A 795 -0.07 -17.78 30.06
N LYS A 796 0.88 -18.72 30.08
CA LYS A 796 1.74 -19.04 31.23
C LYS A 796 3.17 -18.52 31.05
N ASP A 797 3.29 -17.26 30.65
CA ASP A 797 4.55 -16.55 30.43
C ASP A 797 5.42 -16.41 31.69
N TYR A 798 4.84 -16.63 32.87
CA TYR A 798 5.53 -16.66 34.16
C TYR A 798 6.22 -18.00 34.49
N VAL A 799 5.93 -19.09 33.77
CA VAL A 799 6.46 -20.43 34.09
C VAL A 799 7.91 -20.60 33.61
N VAL A 800 8.23 -20.05 32.44
CA VAL A 800 9.58 -20.05 31.87
C VAL A 800 9.91 -18.63 31.44
N SER A 801 11.10 -18.16 31.80
CA SER A 801 11.55 -16.82 31.42
C SER A 801 11.39 -16.57 29.91
N THR A 802 10.74 -15.45 29.59
CA THR A 802 10.53 -14.93 28.23
C THR A 802 11.83 -14.59 27.51
N ASP A 803 12.95 -14.60 28.22
CA ASP A 803 14.32 -14.44 27.70
C ASP A 803 14.78 -15.61 26.82
N THR A 804 14.06 -16.73 26.87
CA THR A 804 14.39 -17.94 26.13
C THR A 804 13.47 -18.12 24.93
N ILE A 805 13.94 -18.82 23.89
CA ILE A 805 13.11 -19.17 22.72
C ILE A 805 11.83 -19.87 23.18
N LYS A 806 11.94 -20.88 24.06
CA LYS A 806 10.79 -21.62 24.58
C LYS A 806 9.84 -20.71 25.39
N GLY A 807 10.38 -19.94 26.34
CA GLY A 807 9.56 -19.10 27.23
C GLY A 807 8.86 -17.94 26.54
N SER A 808 9.52 -17.26 25.60
CA SER A 808 8.91 -16.14 24.85
C SER A 808 7.61 -16.53 24.16
N GLN A 809 7.50 -17.79 23.72
CA GLN A 809 6.33 -18.28 23.00
C GLN A 809 5.18 -18.76 23.91
N PHE A 810 5.40 -18.82 25.22
CA PHE A 810 4.29 -18.98 26.17
C PHE A 810 3.62 -17.65 26.52
N ALA A 811 4.20 -16.51 26.08
CA ALA A 811 3.54 -15.22 26.12
C ALA A 811 2.57 -15.05 24.96
N GLN A 812 1.46 -14.39 25.24
CA GLN A 812 0.45 -14.07 24.24
C GLN A 812 1.07 -13.15 23.16
N PRO A 813 1.02 -13.53 21.88
CA PRO A 813 1.33 -12.59 20.81
C PRO A 813 0.24 -11.51 20.76
N LEU A 814 0.63 -10.23 20.85
CA LEU A 814 -0.30 -9.10 20.78
C LEU A 814 -0.32 -8.45 19.38
N PHE A 815 0.13 -9.20 18.38
CA PHE A 815 0.10 -8.86 16.96
C PHE A 815 -0.21 -10.14 16.17
N GLU A 816 -1.45 -10.30 15.72
CA GLU A 816 -1.97 -11.59 15.24
C GLU A 816 -2.92 -11.44 14.03
N PHE A 817 -2.93 -12.46 13.17
CA PHE A 817 -3.89 -12.63 12.07
C PHE A 817 -3.94 -11.48 11.04
N HIS A 818 -2.86 -10.71 10.94
CA HIS A 818 -2.71 -9.61 10.00
C HIS A 818 -2.69 -10.04 8.52
N SER A 819 -2.81 -9.07 7.61
CA SER A 819 -2.92 -9.32 6.16
C SER A 819 -1.60 -9.44 5.38
N ALA A 820 -0.46 -9.57 6.07
CA ALA A 820 0.85 -9.77 5.43
C ALA A 820 0.91 -11.06 4.57
N CYS A 821 1.86 -11.10 3.62
CA CYS A 821 2.06 -12.25 2.73
C CYS A 821 2.32 -13.56 3.48
N ALA A 822 1.87 -14.70 2.93
CA ALA A 822 2.22 -16.03 3.43
C ALA A 822 3.75 -16.20 3.46
N GLY A 823 4.32 -16.38 4.65
CA GLY A 823 5.77 -16.53 4.85
C GLY A 823 6.55 -15.21 5.00
N CYS A 824 5.87 -14.08 5.20
CA CYS A 824 6.47 -12.76 5.37
C CYS A 824 7.64 -12.77 6.38
N GLY A 825 8.76 -12.15 6.02
CA GLY A 825 9.95 -12.05 6.88
C GLY A 825 9.95 -10.86 7.85
N GLU A 826 8.91 -10.01 7.87
CA GLU A 826 8.86 -8.82 8.73
C GLU A 826 8.17 -9.10 10.07
N THR A 827 7.03 -9.79 10.03
CA THR A 827 6.06 -9.83 11.13
C THR A 827 6.49 -10.66 12.34
N THR A 828 7.37 -11.64 12.15
CA THR A 828 7.98 -12.42 13.25
C THR A 828 8.68 -11.52 14.26
N TYR A 829 9.41 -10.49 13.80
CA TYR A 829 10.10 -9.57 14.70
C TYR A 829 9.12 -8.70 15.49
N ILE A 830 8.05 -8.23 14.85
CA ILE A 830 6.99 -7.45 15.50
C ILE A 830 6.28 -8.30 16.55
N ALA A 831 5.86 -9.52 16.20
CA ALA A 831 5.21 -10.45 17.13
C ALA A 831 6.09 -10.67 18.37
N LEU A 832 7.38 -10.91 18.19
CA LEU A 832 8.33 -11.07 19.29
C LEU A 832 8.42 -9.82 20.19
N VAL A 833 8.51 -8.61 19.60
CA VAL A 833 8.49 -7.36 20.38
C VAL A 833 7.22 -7.26 21.21
N THR A 834 6.07 -7.64 20.66
CA THR A 834 4.80 -7.61 21.42
C THR A 834 4.73 -8.66 22.53
N GLN A 835 5.32 -9.84 22.35
CA GLN A 835 5.40 -10.86 23.39
C GLN A 835 6.30 -10.45 24.56
N LEU A 836 7.32 -9.64 24.30
CA LEU A 836 8.27 -9.18 25.30
C LEU A 836 7.83 -7.90 26.02
N PHE A 837 7.21 -6.96 25.31
CA PHE A 837 6.97 -5.59 25.80
C PHE A 837 5.57 -5.03 25.47
N GLY A 838 4.70 -5.82 24.86
CA GLY A 838 3.45 -5.34 24.27
C GLY A 838 2.46 -4.77 25.28
N ASP A 839 2.54 -5.17 26.55
CA ASP A 839 1.74 -4.64 27.65
C ASP A 839 2.01 -3.16 27.97
N ARG A 840 3.13 -2.61 27.47
CA ARG A 840 3.55 -1.21 27.68
C ARG A 840 4.17 -0.56 26.44
N ALA A 841 4.01 -1.17 25.27
CA ALA A 841 4.59 -0.67 24.01
C ALA A 841 3.80 0.51 23.44
N MET A 842 4.53 1.53 22.97
CA MET A 842 4.02 2.61 22.13
C MET A 842 4.77 2.61 20.81
N ILE A 843 4.04 2.44 19.70
CA ILE A 843 4.60 2.18 18.37
C ILE A 843 4.30 3.36 17.44
N ALA A 844 5.36 4.00 16.96
CA ALA A 844 5.34 4.88 15.80
C ALA A 844 5.75 4.08 14.56
N ASN A 845 4.86 3.96 13.57
CA ASN A 845 5.09 3.14 12.39
C ASN A 845 5.18 3.98 11.12
N ALA A 846 6.29 3.86 10.38
CA ALA A 846 6.47 4.52 9.09
C ALA A 846 5.56 3.87 8.05
N THR A 847 5.04 4.67 7.11
CA THR A 847 4.28 4.15 5.97
C THR A 847 5.12 3.15 5.16
N GLY A 848 4.55 1.99 4.86
CA GLY A 848 5.24 0.87 4.21
C GLY A 848 4.44 -0.43 4.40
N CYS A 849 5.06 -1.59 4.13
CA CYS A 849 4.40 -2.89 4.35
C CYS A 849 3.88 -3.02 5.78
N SER A 850 4.71 -2.61 6.74
CA SER A 850 4.41 -2.58 8.16
C SER A 850 3.13 -1.86 8.52
N THR A 851 2.80 -0.76 7.86
CA THR A 851 1.53 -0.06 8.07
C THR A 851 0.36 -0.79 7.41
N ILE A 852 0.54 -1.30 6.18
CA ILE A 852 -0.54 -1.95 5.43
C ILE A 852 -1.07 -3.20 6.13
N TYR A 853 -0.19 -4.06 6.64
CA TYR A 853 -0.67 -5.22 7.38
C TYR A 853 -1.05 -4.90 8.84
N ALA A 854 -0.63 -3.75 9.39
CA ALA A 854 -0.93 -3.33 10.76
C ALA A 854 -2.22 -2.51 10.92
N SER A 855 -2.69 -1.83 9.87
CA SER A 855 -3.82 -0.90 9.99
C SER A 855 -4.48 -0.60 8.64
N SER A 856 -4.73 -1.63 7.84
CA SER A 856 -5.65 -1.52 6.71
C SER A 856 -7.09 -1.65 7.22
N ALA A 857 -7.74 -0.50 7.44
CA ALA A 857 -9.10 -0.44 7.97
C ALA A 857 -10.04 -1.37 7.17
N PRO A 858 -10.86 -2.18 7.87
CA PRO A 858 -11.22 -2.10 9.29
C PRO A 858 -10.37 -3.01 10.20
N SER A 859 -9.38 -3.71 9.65
CA SER A 859 -8.66 -4.81 10.28
C SER A 859 -7.49 -4.30 11.14
N THR A 860 -7.52 -4.61 12.44
CA THR A 860 -6.48 -4.23 13.41
C THR A 860 -5.90 -5.47 14.11
N PRO A 861 -4.66 -5.87 13.78
CA PRO A 861 -4.00 -7.06 14.34
C PRO A 861 -3.33 -6.84 15.71
N TYR A 862 -3.08 -5.59 16.10
CA TYR A 862 -2.62 -5.31 17.46
C TYR A 862 -3.78 -5.52 18.42
N THR A 863 -3.59 -6.40 19.41
CA THR A 863 -4.65 -6.80 20.35
C THR A 863 -4.26 -6.52 21.80
N LYS A 864 -5.17 -6.82 22.74
CA LYS A 864 -4.98 -6.65 24.18
C LYS A 864 -4.81 -8.01 24.85
N ASN A 865 -4.06 -8.02 25.94
CA ASN A 865 -3.99 -9.15 26.85
C ASN A 865 -5.25 -9.23 27.76
N ALA A 866 -5.32 -10.25 28.61
CA ALA A 866 -6.43 -10.45 29.55
C ALA A 866 -6.66 -9.29 30.55
N LYS A 867 -5.68 -8.39 30.75
CA LYS A 867 -5.80 -7.18 31.58
C LYS A 867 -6.26 -5.95 30.79
N GLY A 868 -6.54 -6.09 29.49
CA GLY A 868 -6.88 -4.99 28.59
C GLY A 868 -5.68 -4.13 28.18
N GLU A 869 -4.46 -4.60 28.40
CA GLU A 869 -3.20 -3.90 28.05
C GLU A 869 -2.69 -4.41 26.69
N GLY A 870 -2.16 -3.52 25.86
CA GLY A 870 -1.59 -3.90 24.57
C GLY A 870 -0.89 -2.73 23.88
N PRO A 871 -0.25 -2.98 22.71
CA PRO A 871 0.49 -1.94 22.02
C PRO A 871 -0.43 -0.79 21.57
N ALA A 872 -0.05 0.43 21.91
CA ALA A 872 -0.64 1.62 21.28
C ALA A 872 0.11 1.89 19.97
N TRP A 873 -0.60 1.98 18.85
CA TRP A 873 0.00 2.07 17.51
C TRP A 873 -0.52 3.29 16.77
N ALA A 874 0.36 3.99 16.05
CA ALA A 874 -0.02 5.04 15.11
C ALA A 874 0.93 5.13 13.91
N ASN A 875 0.41 5.58 12.76
CA ASN A 875 1.18 6.01 11.60
C ASN A 875 0.94 7.50 11.36
N SER A 876 2.02 8.29 11.24
CA SER A 876 1.97 9.68 10.78
C SER A 876 2.18 9.69 9.27
N LEU A 877 3.41 9.81 8.78
CA LEU A 877 3.75 9.79 7.35
C LEU A 877 4.89 8.80 7.05
N PHE A 878 5.42 8.86 5.83
CA PHE A 878 6.55 8.01 5.42
C PHE A 878 7.88 8.63 5.85
N GLU A 879 7.99 9.94 5.78
CA GLU A 879 9.21 10.73 5.96
C GLU A 879 9.53 11.09 7.41
N ASP A 880 8.55 11.10 8.33
CA ASP A 880 8.66 11.74 9.66
C ASP A 880 8.61 10.76 10.85
N ASN A 881 8.67 9.46 10.60
CA ASN A 881 8.33 8.48 11.63
C ASN A 881 9.28 8.48 12.85
N ALA A 882 10.55 8.85 12.66
CA ALA A 882 11.48 8.94 13.78
C ALA A 882 11.08 10.09 14.72
N GLU A 883 10.80 11.24 14.12
CA GLU A 883 10.37 12.48 14.78
C GLU A 883 9.01 12.31 15.45
N PHE A 884 8.11 11.54 14.81
CA PHE A 884 6.81 11.20 15.38
C PHE A 884 6.95 10.38 16.67
N GLY A 885 7.76 9.31 16.64
CA GLY A 885 8.07 8.51 17.84
C GLY A 885 8.79 9.32 18.93
N TYR A 886 9.67 10.24 18.53
CA TYR A 886 10.35 11.17 19.42
C TYR A 886 9.37 12.12 20.13
N GLY A 887 8.38 12.65 19.40
CA GLY A 887 7.30 13.46 19.97
C GLY A 887 6.46 12.69 20.99
N MET A 888 6.11 11.43 20.70
CA MET A 888 5.39 10.56 21.63
C MET A 888 6.16 10.35 22.94
N TYR A 889 7.48 10.14 22.86
CA TYR A 889 8.34 9.99 24.03
C TYR A 889 8.28 11.20 24.95
N HIS A 890 8.49 12.40 24.39
CA HIS A 890 8.50 13.64 25.19
C HIS A 890 7.14 13.96 25.80
N ALA A 891 6.04 13.65 25.11
CA ALA A 891 4.70 13.80 25.67
C ALA A 891 4.49 12.90 26.89
N VAL A 892 4.94 11.64 26.83
CA VAL A 892 4.88 10.70 27.96
C VAL A 892 5.76 11.21 29.10
N GLU A 893 7.02 11.53 28.84
CA GLU A 893 7.96 11.95 29.89
C GLU A 893 7.55 13.27 30.56
N THR A 894 6.95 14.21 29.82
CA THR A 894 6.40 15.44 30.40
C THR A 894 5.32 15.14 31.44
N ASN A 895 4.38 14.23 31.13
CA ASN A 895 3.35 13.82 32.08
C ASN A 895 3.94 13.07 33.28
N ARG A 896 4.99 12.29 33.07
CA ARG A 896 5.69 11.57 34.15
C ARG A 896 6.50 12.51 35.05
N ASN A 897 7.06 13.58 34.50
CA ASN A 897 7.69 14.66 35.28
C ASN A 897 6.66 15.41 36.12
N ARG A 898 5.45 15.64 35.58
CA ARG A 898 4.34 16.20 36.34
C ARG A 898 3.93 15.28 37.50
N ILE A 899 3.81 13.97 37.27
CA ILE A 899 3.56 13.00 38.34
C ILE A 899 4.61 13.10 39.44
N GLN A 900 5.90 13.10 39.08
CA GLN A 900 6.99 13.21 40.06
C GLN A 900 6.92 14.50 40.87
N THR A 901 6.59 15.62 40.21
CA THR A 901 6.44 16.93 40.85
C THR A 901 5.31 16.88 41.89
N ILE A 902 4.13 16.39 41.50
CA ILE A 902 2.98 16.26 42.41
C ILE A 902 3.32 15.35 43.61
N MET A 903 3.97 14.22 43.37
CA MET A 903 4.41 13.32 44.45
C MET A 903 5.40 13.99 45.41
N SER A 904 6.35 14.76 44.88
CA SER A 904 7.39 15.42 45.68
C SER A 904 6.82 16.58 46.52
N ASP A 905 5.92 17.39 45.95
CA ASP A 905 5.35 18.58 46.60
C ASP A 905 4.32 18.27 47.70
N ASN A 906 3.86 17.01 47.77
CA ASN A 906 2.83 16.57 48.71
C ASN A 906 3.33 15.50 49.69
N MET A 907 4.64 15.18 49.70
CA MET A 907 5.22 14.12 50.55
C MET A 907 4.97 14.33 52.06
N ASP A 908 4.82 15.57 52.51
CA ASP A 908 4.52 15.98 53.88
C ASP A 908 3.02 16.12 54.19
N LYS A 909 2.16 15.98 53.18
CA LYS A 909 0.72 16.26 53.22
C LYS A 909 -0.16 15.04 52.97
N VAL A 910 0.44 13.88 52.70
CA VAL A 910 -0.26 12.62 52.41
C VAL A 910 0.05 11.56 53.46
N ALA A 911 -0.79 10.52 53.55
CA ALA A 911 -0.59 9.42 54.48
C ALA A 911 0.72 8.65 54.21
N ASN A 912 1.35 8.13 55.28
CA ASN A 912 2.62 7.37 55.21
C ASN A 912 2.66 6.22 54.16
N PRO A 913 1.56 5.46 53.91
CA PRO A 913 1.55 4.48 52.84
C PRO A 913 1.78 5.07 51.44
N LEU A 914 1.24 6.27 51.16
CA LEU A 914 1.45 6.98 49.90
C LEU A 914 2.88 7.51 49.79
N VAL A 915 3.44 8.07 50.87
CA VAL A 915 4.84 8.52 50.94
C VAL A 915 5.81 7.40 50.55
N THR A 916 5.56 6.17 51.03
CA THR A 916 6.40 5.01 50.72
C THR A 916 6.33 4.67 49.22
N LEU A 917 5.12 4.58 48.67
CA LEU A 917 4.90 4.27 47.26
C LEU A 917 5.41 5.38 46.31
N PHE A 918 5.33 6.65 46.72
CA PHE A 918 5.87 7.77 45.97
C PHE A 918 7.40 7.69 45.89
N ASN A 919 8.08 7.46 47.01
CA ASN A 919 9.53 7.30 47.02
C ASN A 919 10.00 6.10 46.19
N GLU A 920 9.31 4.95 46.27
CA GLU A 920 9.60 3.78 45.44
C GLU A 920 9.40 4.08 43.95
N TRP A 921 8.30 4.75 43.58
CA TRP A 921 8.04 5.13 42.18
C TRP A 921 9.06 6.11 41.63
N ILE A 922 9.46 7.13 42.40
CA ILE A 922 10.47 8.10 41.98
C ILE A 922 11.81 7.40 41.74
N LYS A 923 12.22 6.50 42.64
CA LYS A 923 13.45 5.73 42.52
C LYS A 923 13.45 4.80 41.30
N ASP A 924 12.36 4.08 41.09
CA ASP A 924 12.26 3.06 40.04
C ASP A 924 11.58 3.59 38.76
N ARG A 925 11.37 4.90 38.60
CA ARG A 925 10.59 5.47 37.47
C ARG A 925 11.11 4.99 36.12
N ASN A 926 12.41 4.73 35.97
CA ASN A 926 12.98 4.31 34.71
C ASN A 926 12.95 2.77 34.49
N ASP A 927 12.23 2.01 35.32
CA ASP A 927 12.11 0.55 35.22
C ASP A 927 10.65 0.16 34.90
N GLY A 928 10.42 -0.38 33.70
CA GLY A 928 9.09 -0.76 33.22
C GLY A 928 8.40 -1.81 34.11
N PRO A 929 9.00 -2.99 34.31
CA PRO A 929 8.45 -4.02 35.19
C PRO A 929 8.17 -3.53 36.62
N LYS A 930 9.08 -2.76 37.23
CA LYS A 930 8.86 -2.24 38.59
C LYS A 930 7.75 -1.20 38.64
N THR A 931 7.74 -0.24 37.72
CA THR A 931 6.65 0.77 37.67
C THR A 931 5.29 0.17 37.37
N LYS A 932 5.23 -0.96 36.64
CA LYS A 932 4.00 -1.75 36.45
C LYS A 932 3.50 -2.33 37.77
N ARG A 933 4.37 -2.99 38.54
CA ARG A 933 4.03 -3.46 39.90
C ARG A 933 3.58 -2.31 40.79
N LEU A 934 4.29 -1.18 40.76
CA LEU A 934 3.98 -0.01 41.58
C LEU A 934 2.65 0.63 41.20
N ARG A 935 2.27 0.68 39.91
CA ARG A 935 0.93 1.12 39.48
C ARG A 935 -0.17 0.31 40.17
N ASP A 936 -0.01 -1.01 40.22
CA ASP A 936 -1.02 -1.92 40.80
C ASP A 936 -1.17 -1.71 42.32
N LEU A 937 -0.17 -1.14 42.98
CA LEU A 937 -0.22 -0.72 44.40
C LEU A 937 -0.69 0.73 44.57
N LEU A 938 -0.21 1.64 43.72
CA LEU A 938 -0.49 3.08 43.77
C LEU A 938 -1.95 3.40 43.48
N ILE A 939 -2.55 2.78 42.46
CA ILE A 939 -3.92 3.13 42.06
C ILE A 939 -4.92 2.86 43.20
N PRO A 940 -4.98 1.66 43.81
CA PRO A 940 -5.87 1.41 44.94
C PRO A 940 -5.58 2.32 46.14
N ALA A 941 -4.30 2.57 46.45
CA ALA A 941 -3.91 3.46 47.54
C ALA A 941 -4.41 4.89 47.28
N LEU A 942 -4.18 5.45 46.10
CA LEU A 942 -4.68 6.78 45.74
C LEU A 942 -6.22 6.86 45.78
N GLN A 943 -6.92 5.81 45.37
CA GLN A 943 -8.39 5.76 45.45
C GLN A 943 -8.92 5.74 46.89
N ALA A 944 -8.15 5.23 47.84
CA ALA A 944 -8.53 5.23 49.26
C ALA A 944 -8.30 6.59 49.95
N HIS A 945 -7.56 7.50 49.31
CA HIS A 945 -7.08 8.77 49.87
C HIS A 945 -7.43 9.98 48.99
N THR A 946 -8.58 9.95 48.30
CA THR A 946 -8.95 10.96 47.29
C THR A 946 -9.12 12.39 47.83
N ASP A 947 -9.29 12.54 49.14
CA ASP A 947 -9.40 13.80 49.85
C ASP A 947 -8.03 14.46 50.13
N GLU A 948 -6.92 13.72 49.97
CA GLU A 948 -5.58 14.23 50.23
C GLU A 948 -5.02 15.08 49.06
N PRO A 949 -4.17 16.09 49.34
CA PRO A 949 -3.61 16.97 48.32
C PRO A 949 -2.87 16.23 47.20
N GLY A 950 -3.14 16.62 45.95
CA GLY A 950 -2.51 16.06 44.74
C GLY A 950 -3.02 14.69 44.29
N VAL A 951 -3.81 13.97 45.11
CA VAL A 951 -4.24 12.60 44.80
C VAL A 951 -5.18 12.52 43.59
N LEU A 952 -6.18 13.40 43.50
CA LEU A 952 -7.09 13.44 42.34
C LEU A 952 -6.34 13.77 41.04
N GLU A 953 -5.32 14.64 41.11
CA GLU A 953 -4.49 14.98 39.97
C GLU A 953 -3.64 13.77 39.53
N LEU A 954 -3.03 13.04 40.48
CA LEU A 954 -2.31 11.80 40.20
C LEU A 954 -3.21 10.73 39.56
N LEU A 955 -4.45 10.58 40.06
CA LEU A 955 -5.43 9.66 39.48
C LEU A 955 -5.81 10.02 38.05
N SER A 956 -5.85 11.31 37.70
CA SER A 956 -6.08 11.77 36.32
C SER A 956 -4.93 11.38 35.37
N LEU A 957 -3.71 11.21 35.91
CA LEU A 957 -2.50 10.86 35.17
C LEU A 957 -2.13 9.37 35.25
N LYS A 958 -2.99 8.51 35.82
CA LYS A 958 -2.70 7.09 36.11
C LYS A 958 -2.17 6.26 34.93
N LYS A 959 -2.51 6.65 33.68
CA LYS A 959 -2.02 6.00 32.45
C LYS A 959 -0.50 6.13 32.27
N PHE A 960 0.13 7.11 32.93
CA PHE A 960 1.55 7.43 32.80
C PHE A 960 2.42 6.88 33.95
N PHE A 961 1.87 6.20 34.96
CA PHE A 961 2.69 5.61 36.04
C PHE A 961 3.73 4.61 35.53
N VAL A 962 3.35 3.76 34.58
CA VAL A 962 4.24 2.74 34.00
C VAL A 962 5.16 3.36 32.95
N ARG A 963 6.47 3.13 33.03
CA ARG A 963 7.42 3.47 31.95
C ARG A 963 7.00 2.75 30.68
N LYS A 964 6.80 3.51 29.61
CA LYS A 964 6.45 2.98 28.28
C LYS A 964 7.69 2.49 27.55
N SER A 965 7.51 1.48 26.70
CA SER A 965 8.54 1.01 25.76
C SER A 965 8.27 1.66 24.41
N HIS A 966 9.08 2.65 24.03
CA HIS A 966 8.90 3.39 22.78
C HIS A 966 9.58 2.66 21.63
N TRP A 967 8.80 2.33 20.60
CA TRP A 967 9.24 1.61 19.41
C TRP A 967 8.92 2.40 18.14
N ILE A 968 9.89 2.46 17.24
CA ILE A 968 9.80 3.13 15.95
C ILE A 968 10.05 2.07 14.87
N PHE A 969 8.99 1.68 14.17
CA PHE A 969 9.01 0.62 13.16
C PHE A 969 9.02 1.20 11.76
N GLY A 970 9.81 0.63 10.85
CA GLY A 970 9.69 0.93 9.43
C GLY A 970 10.56 0.05 8.55
N GLY A 971 10.28 0.05 7.25
CA GLY A 971 11.07 -0.68 6.26
C GLY A 971 12.37 0.03 5.89
N ASP A 972 13.18 -0.61 5.05
CA ASP A 972 14.44 -0.03 4.58
C ASP A 972 14.27 1.28 3.79
N GLY A 973 13.19 1.43 3.01
CA GLY A 973 12.95 2.67 2.27
C GLY A 973 12.74 3.90 3.15
N TRP A 974 12.20 3.73 4.35
CA TRP A 974 12.14 4.83 5.32
C TRP A 974 13.54 5.11 5.89
N ALA A 975 14.16 4.09 6.50
CA ALA A 975 15.36 4.28 7.31
C ALA A 975 16.62 4.63 6.50
N TYR A 976 16.73 4.15 5.26
CA TYR A 976 17.91 4.38 4.42
C TYR A 976 17.76 5.59 3.50
N ASP A 977 16.52 5.95 3.16
CA ASP A 977 16.18 6.97 2.17
C ASP A 977 15.40 8.14 2.76
N ILE A 978 14.06 8.11 2.70
CA ILE A 978 13.25 9.31 2.88
C ILE A 978 13.27 9.86 4.30
N GLY A 979 13.27 8.99 5.30
CA GLY A 979 13.29 9.37 6.72
C GLY A 979 14.67 9.29 7.37
N TYR A 980 15.74 9.09 6.58
CA TYR A 980 17.08 8.93 7.15
C TYR A 980 17.56 10.17 7.92
N GLY A 981 17.27 11.38 7.42
CA GLY A 981 17.66 12.61 8.11
C GLY A 981 17.01 12.75 9.49
N GLY A 982 15.72 12.43 9.59
CA GLY A 982 14.98 12.37 10.85
C GLY A 982 15.48 11.27 11.78
N LEU A 983 15.72 10.07 11.24
CA LEU A 983 16.26 8.94 11.97
C LEU A 983 17.63 9.24 12.58
N ASP A 984 18.55 9.77 11.78
CA ASP A 984 19.89 10.17 12.23
C ASP A 984 19.80 11.22 13.35
N HIS A 985 18.99 12.27 13.16
CA HIS A 985 18.79 13.29 14.18
C HIS A 985 18.26 12.71 15.49
N VAL A 986 17.17 11.94 15.44
CA VAL A 986 16.52 11.37 16.63
C VAL A 986 17.45 10.43 17.37
N LEU A 987 18.17 9.55 16.67
CA LEU A 987 19.16 8.66 17.29
C LEU A 987 20.33 9.44 17.91
N SER A 988 20.77 10.55 17.32
CA SER A 988 21.86 11.37 17.87
C SER A 988 21.51 12.07 19.19
N THR A 989 20.22 12.19 19.54
CA THR A 989 19.78 12.93 20.74
C THR A 989 20.10 12.22 22.07
N GLY A 990 20.46 10.94 22.05
CA GLY A 990 20.64 10.15 23.28
C GLY A 990 19.32 9.72 23.96
N THR A 991 18.17 9.96 23.32
CA THR A 991 16.86 9.63 23.89
C THR A 991 16.63 8.12 23.94
N ASN A 992 16.02 7.64 25.03
CA ASN A 992 15.72 6.21 25.24
C ASN A 992 14.52 5.75 24.41
N LEU A 993 14.79 5.35 23.17
CA LEU A 993 13.83 4.85 22.18
C LEU A 993 14.44 3.72 21.36
N ASN A 994 13.58 2.85 20.83
CA ASN A 994 14.00 1.66 20.07
C ASN A 994 13.54 1.77 18.63
N VAL A 995 14.46 1.65 17.69
CA VAL A 995 14.16 1.61 16.25
C VAL A 995 14.31 0.18 15.74
N LEU A 996 13.28 -0.33 15.06
CA LEU A 996 13.31 -1.61 14.35
C LEU A 996 13.15 -1.37 12.85
N VAL A 997 14.22 -1.59 12.10
CA VAL A 997 14.25 -1.52 10.64
C VAL A 997 14.05 -2.92 10.07
N LEU A 998 12.95 -3.09 9.34
CA LEU A 998 12.57 -4.32 8.63
C LEU A 998 13.20 -4.27 7.23
N ASP A 999 14.43 -4.74 7.10
CA ASP A 999 15.25 -4.55 5.90
C ASP A 999 14.95 -5.62 4.86
N THR A 1000 14.13 -5.23 3.88
CA THR A 1000 13.78 -6.06 2.73
C THR A 1000 14.67 -5.77 1.52
N GLU A 1001 15.62 -4.85 1.61
CA GLU A 1001 16.49 -4.46 0.49
C GLU A 1001 15.78 -3.91 -0.76
N VAL A 1002 14.49 -3.55 -0.66
CA VAL A 1002 13.66 -2.94 -1.72
C VAL A 1002 12.44 -2.23 -1.10
N TYR A 1003 11.78 -1.35 -1.85
CA TYR A 1003 10.49 -0.78 -1.43
C TYR A 1003 9.36 -1.77 -1.67
N SER A 1004 9.23 -2.72 -0.73
CA SER A 1004 8.35 -3.88 -0.85
C SER A 1004 6.85 -3.58 -1.01
N ASN A 1005 6.39 -2.40 -0.59
CA ASN A 1005 4.97 -2.04 -0.66
C ASN A 1005 4.54 -1.52 -2.03
N THR A 1006 5.38 -0.69 -2.64
CA THR A 1006 5.06 0.08 -3.85
C THR A 1006 5.39 -0.64 -5.16
N GLY A 1007 5.83 -1.90 -5.10
CA GLY A 1007 6.14 -2.73 -6.27
C GLY A 1007 7.53 -3.33 -6.29
N GLY A 1008 8.39 -3.03 -5.30
CA GLY A 1008 9.77 -3.53 -5.25
C GLY A 1008 10.75 -2.63 -5.99
N GLN A 1009 10.65 -1.31 -5.79
CA GLN A 1009 11.66 -0.36 -6.26
C GLN A 1009 12.98 -0.50 -5.51
N SER A 1010 14.06 -0.02 -6.11
CA SER A 1010 15.37 0.03 -5.46
C SER A 1010 15.35 0.88 -4.19
N SER A 1011 16.23 0.57 -3.25
CA SER A 1011 16.48 1.39 -2.07
C SER A 1011 17.99 1.58 -1.89
N LYS A 1012 18.44 2.53 -1.06
CA LYS A 1012 19.87 2.56 -0.69
C LYS A 1012 20.31 1.31 0.09
N SER A 1013 19.38 0.50 0.59
CA SER A 1013 19.69 -0.76 1.26
C SER A 1013 19.85 -1.95 0.28
N ALA A 1014 19.39 -1.84 -0.97
CA ALA A 1014 19.66 -2.80 -2.06
C ALA A 1014 21.17 -2.95 -2.36
N ARG A 1015 21.59 -4.08 -2.96
CA ARG A 1015 23.02 -4.38 -3.22
C ARG A 1015 23.39 -4.35 -4.69
N ALA A 1016 24.68 -4.27 -4.97
CA ALA A 1016 25.18 -4.33 -6.32
C ALA A 1016 24.67 -5.58 -7.07
N GLY A 1017 24.22 -5.44 -8.31
CA GLY A 1017 23.69 -6.52 -9.14
C GLY A 1017 22.24 -6.90 -8.87
N SER A 1018 21.56 -6.35 -7.85
CA SER A 1018 20.13 -6.60 -7.68
C SER A 1018 19.32 -5.80 -8.71
N ILE A 1019 18.40 -6.46 -9.39
CA ILE A 1019 17.37 -5.86 -10.24
C ILE A 1019 16.15 -5.55 -9.38
N ALA A 1020 15.66 -4.33 -9.57
CA ALA A 1020 14.45 -3.77 -8.99
C ALA A 1020 13.95 -2.68 -9.96
N GLU A 1021 12.72 -2.22 -9.80
CA GLU A 1021 12.27 -1.02 -10.52
C GLU A 1021 13.22 0.16 -10.23
N PHE A 1022 13.49 0.98 -11.25
CA PHE A 1022 14.59 1.98 -11.34
C PHE A 1022 16.04 1.46 -11.42
N THR A 1023 16.26 0.17 -11.29
CA THR A 1023 17.57 -0.48 -11.49
C THR A 1023 17.43 -1.72 -12.36
N ASN A 1024 16.82 -1.59 -13.55
CA ASN A 1024 16.50 -2.75 -14.40
C ASN A 1024 17.75 -3.41 -15.03
N ASP A 1025 18.87 -2.69 -15.12
CA ASP A 1025 20.18 -3.22 -15.56
C ASP A 1025 21.07 -3.66 -14.37
N GLY A 1026 20.49 -3.79 -13.18
CA GLY A 1026 21.21 -4.12 -11.95
C GLY A 1026 21.77 -2.88 -11.26
N LYS A 1027 21.63 -2.81 -9.93
CA LYS A 1027 22.17 -1.71 -9.14
C LYS A 1027 23.70 -1.70 -9.19
N ALA A 1028 24.30 -0.54 -9.47
CA ALA A 1028 25.76 -0.43 -9.53
C ALA A 1028 26.42 -0.20 -8.15
N SER A 1029 25.74 0.51 -7.25
CA SER A 1029 26.31 0.93 -5.97
C SER A 1029 26.23 -0.17 -4.90
N ALA A 1030 27.15 -0.10 -3.93
CA ALA A 1030 27.06 -0.91 -2.72
C ALA A 1030 25.81 -0.57 -1.88
N LYS A 1031 25.43 -1.47 -0.98
CA LYS A 1031 24.46 -1.20 0.09
C LYS A 1031 25.01 -0.13 1.02
N LYS A 1032 24.23 0.90 1.34
CA LYS A 1032 24.54 1.84 2.43
C LYS A 1032 24.61 1.05 3.75
N ASP A 1033 25.69 1.20 4.51
CA ASP A 1033 25.86 0.47 5.76
C ASP A 1033 25.33 1.28 6.94
N LEU A 1034 24.00 1.23 7.15
CA LEU A 1034 23.33 2.00 8.20
C LEU A 1034 23.86 1.64 9.59
N GLY A 1035 24.06 0.35 9.87
CA GLY A 1035 24.58 -0.09 11.17
C GLY A 1035 25.99 0.46 11.44
N TYR A 1036 26.88 0.39 10.45
CA TYR A 1036 28.23 0.95 10.57
C TYR A 1036 28.22 2.46 10.77
N LEU A 1037 27.42 3.20 9.99
CA LEU A 1037 27.30 4.66 10.12
C LEU A 1037 26.80 5.05 11.52
N THR A 1038 25.79 4.36 12.05
CA THR A 1038 25.24 4.65 13.38
C THR A 1038 26.21 4.31 14.51
N MET A 1039 27.01 3.25 14.39
CA MET A 1039 28.03 2.92 15.39
C MET A 1039 29.09 4.02 15.59
N MET A 1040 29.28 4.92 14.60
CA MET A 1040 30.26 6.01 14.71
C MET A 1040 29.90 7.07 15.76
N TYR A 1041 28.65 7.13 16.21
CA TYR A 1041 28.26 8.01 17.34
C TYR A 1041 28.82 7.51 18.68
N GLY A 1042 29.14 6.22 18.81
CA GLY A 1042 29.70 5.63 20.03
C GLY A 1042 28.68 5.31 21.13
N ASN A 1043 27.59 6.07 21.24
CA ASN A 1043 26.60 6.01 22.33
C ASN A 1043 25.21 5.48 21.90
N ILE A 1044 25.11 4.83 20.73
CA ILE A 1044 23.86 4.24 20.23
C ILE A 1044 24.02 2.73 20.23
N TYR A 1045 23.06 2.00 20.82
CA TYR A 1045 23.05 0.55 20.72
C TYR A 1045 22.67 0.14 19.28
N VAL A 1046 23.48 -0.71 18.63
CA VAL A 1046 23.22 -1.13 17.24
C VAL A 1046 23.25 -2.65 17.14
N ALA A 1047 22.26 -3.26 16.49
CA ALA A 1047 22.27 -4.69 16.21
C ALA A 1047 21.81 -4.99 14.78
N GLN A 1048 22.46 -5.98 14.15
CA GLN A 1048 22.00 -6.58 12.91
C GLN A 1048 21.61 -8.02 13.16
N ILE A 1049 20.35 -8.36 12.87
CA ILE A 1049 19.71 -9.62 13.29
C ILE A 1049 19.12 -10.39 12.11
N ASN A 1050 18.92 -11.69 12.30
CA ASN A 1050 18.24 -12.58 11.35
C ASN A 1050 17.64 -13.77 12.13
N SER A 1051 16.32 -13.77 12.36
CA SER A 1051 15.62 -14.76 13.18
C SER A 1051 15.84 -16.19 12.69
N ARG A 1052 15.78 -16.37 11.37
CA ARG A 1052 15.90 -17.65 10.67
C ARG A 1052 17.33 -18.20 10.63
N ALA A 1053 18.33 -17.36 10.93
CA ALA A 1053 19.70 -17.80 11.15
C ALA A 1053 20.03 -18.00 12.64
N SER A 1054 19.51 -17.13 13.53
CA SER A 1054 19.71 -17.23 14.97
C SER A 1054 18.61 -16.55 15.78
N GLN A 1055 17.64 -17.34 16.21
CA GLN A 1055 16.58 -16.92 17.15
C GLN A 1055 17.16 -16.47 18.49
N ARG A 1056 18.20 -17.17 18.97
CA ARG A 1056 18.89 -16.84 20.23
C ARG A 1056 19.47 -15.43 20.20
N GLN A 1057 20.19 -15.08 19.13
CA GLN A 1057 20.77 -13.74 19.00
C GLN A 1057 19.65 -12.69 18.87
N THR A 1058 18.62 -12.98 18.08
CA THR A 1058 17.48 -12.07 17.87
C THR A 1058 16.80 -11.67 19.19
N ILE A 1059 16.41 -12.64 20.03
CA ILE A 1059 15.78 -12.35 21.34
C ILE A 1059 16.73 -11.55 22.23
N GLN A 1060 17.99 -11.99 22.32
CA GLN A 1060 18.97 -11.36 23.19
C GLN A 1060 19.17 -9.88 22.82
N THR A 1061 19.36 -9.56 21.54
CA THR A 1061 19.63 -8.20 21.10
C THR A 1061 18.42 -7.27 21.21
N ILE A 1062 17.19 -7.79 21.01
CA ILE A 1062 15.96 -7.01 21.21
C ILE A 1062 15.80 -6.62 22.68
N LYS A 1063 16.14 -7.52 23.60
CA LYS A 1063 16.13 -7.23 25.03
C LYS A 1063 17.23 -6.28 25.46
N GLU A 1064 18.44 -6.49 24.96
CA GLU A 1064 19.57 -5.59 25.22
C GLU A 1064 19.28 -4.16 24.76
N ALA A 1065 18.68 -4.01 23.57
CA ALA A 1065 18.23 -2.73 23.02
C ALA A 1065 17.19 -2.04 23.92
N GLU A 1066 16.13 -2.75 24.35
CA GLU A 1066 15.07 -2.15 25.19
C GLU A 1066 15.57 -1.75 26.59
N ALA A 1067 16.52 -2.53 27.11
CA ALA A 1067 17.14 -2.27 28.40
C ALA A 1067 18.21 -1.17 28.35
N TYR A 1068 18.73 -0.82 27.16
CA TYR A 1068 19.73 0.23 27.02
C TYR A 1068 19.12 1.59 27.38
N PRO A 1069 19.72 2.37 28.29
CA PRO A 1069 19.19 3.67 28.71
C PRO A 1069 19.48 4.79 27.70
N GLY A 1070 19.20 4.53 26.42
CA GLY A 1070 19.52 5.42 25.31
C GLY A 1070 18.93 4.91 23.99
N PRO A 1071 19.35 5.49 22.86
CA PRO A 1071 18.81 5.15 21.56
C PRO A 1071 19.32 3.79 21.10
N SER A 1072 18.42 3.00 20.51
CA SER A 1072 18.71 1.67 19.99
C SER A 1072 18.27 1.53 18.53
N LEU A 1073 19.11 0.93 17.69
CA LEU A 1073 18.84 0.62 16.29
C LEU A 1073 19.00 -0.88 16.03
N ILE A 1074 17.93 -1.53 15.60
CA ILE A 1074 17.91 -2.94 15.23
C ILE A 1074 17.60 -3.04 13.73
N ILE A 1075 18.47 -3.69 12.97
CA ILE A 1075 18.30 -3.92 11.52
C ILE A 1075 18.07 -5.40 11.29
N ALA A 1076 16.85 -5.76 10.88
CA ALA A 1076 16.40 -7.13 10.75
C ALA A 1076 16.34 -7.55 9.28
N TYR A 1077 16.96 -8.68 8.94
CA TYR A 1077 16.81 -9.25 7.60
C TYR A 1077 15.39 -9.79 7.41
N SER A 1078 14.67 -9.27 6.42
CA SER A 1078 13.27 -9.61 6.16
C SER A 1078 13.08 -10.12 4.73
N PRO A 1079 13.09 -11.45 4.52
CA PRO A 1079 12.75 -12.06 3.23
C PRO A 1079 11.40 -11.60 2.68
N CYS A 1080 11.36 -11.25 1.40
CA CYS A 1080 10.19 -10.67 0.74
C CYS A 1080 9.87 -11.38 -0.58
N ILE A 1081 8.59 -11.38 -0.98
CA ILE A 1081 8.16 -11.87 -2.31
C ILE A 1081 8.91 -11.17 -3.45
N ALA A 1082 9.33 -9.92 -3.26
CA ALA A 1082 10.08 -9.13 -4.25
C ALA A 1082 11.48 -9.70 -4.55
N HIS A 1083 12.03 -10.53 -3.66
CA HIS A 1083 13.32 -11.20 -3.92
C HIS A 1083 13.20 -12.28 -5.00
N GLY A 1084 11.99 -12.85 -5.17
CA GLY A 1084 11.72 -13.92 -6.14
C GLY A 1084 12.58 -15.16 -5.88
N MET A 1085 12.63 -15.60 -4.63
CA MET A 1085 13.37 -16.79 -4.17
C MET A 1085 12.85 -18.09 -4.81
N ASP A 1086 13.74 -19.06 -5.02
CA ASP A 1086 13.38 -20.42 -5.43
C ASP A 1086 12.47 -21.10 -4.39
N GLY A 1087 11.35 -21.66 -4.85
CA GLY A 1087 10.31 -22.19 -3.97
C GLY A 1087 9.43 -21.11 -3.30
N GLY A 1088 9.70 -19.82 -3.53
CA GLY A 1088 8.99 -18.69 -2.94
C GLY A 1088 9.28 -18.52 -1.45
N LEU A 1089 8.46 -17.70 -0.77
CA LEU A 1089 8.64 -17.47 0.67
C LEU A 1089 8.52 -18.73 1.52
N MET A 1090 7.90 -19.80 1.02
CA MET A 1090 7.80 -21.08 1.74
C MET A 1090 9.15 -21.76 2.02
N LYS A 1091 10.22 -21.32 1.35
CA LYS A 1091 11.61 -21.80 1.50
C LYS A 1091 12.57 -20.73 2.00
N SER A 1092 12.03 -19.68 2.60
CA SER A 1092 12.81 -18.54 3.06
C SER A 1092 13.57 -18.78 4.37
N VAL A 1093 13.39 -19.91 5.07
CA VAL A 1093 14.22 -20.29 6.23
C VAL A 1093 15.63 -20.63 5.78
N ASP A 1094 15.78 -21.62 4.90
CA ASP A 1094 17.08 -22.05 4.36
C ASP A 1094 17.83 -20.90 3.67
N GLN A 1095 17.11 -20.08 2.89
CA GLN A 1095 17.70 -18.97 2.16
C GLN A 1095 18.18 -17.84 3.10
N ALA A 1096 17.44 -17.54 4.18
CA ALA A 1096 17.86 -16.54 5.16
C ALA A 1096 19.03 -17.03 6.02
N ASP A 1097 19.06 -18.31 6.38
CA ASP A 1097 20.21 -18.93 7.04
C ASP A 1097 21.46 -18.91 6.13
N LEU A 1098 21.29 -19.23 4.84
CA LEU A 1098 22.35 -19.14 3.83
C LEU A 1098 22.91 -17.72 3.71
N ALA A 1099 22.05 -16.69 3.72
CA ALA A 1099 22.48 -15.29 3.69
C ALA A 1099 23.48 -14.98 4.80
N THR A 1100 23.25 -15.51 6.01
CA THR A 1100 24.17 -15.33 7.15
C THR A 1100 25.43 -16.18 6.98
N LYS A 1101 25.28 -17.46 6.64
CA LYS A 1101 26.39 -18.42 6.50
C LYS A 1101 27.38 -18.05 5.40
N CYS A 1102 26.94 -17.45 4.29
CA CYS A 1102 27.82 -17.04 3.20
C CYS A 1102 28.40 -15.63 3.37
N GLY A 1103 28.01 -14.89 4.41
CA GLY A 1103 28.50 -13.54 4.69
C GLY A 1103 27.74 -12.43 3.96
N TYR A 1104 26.65 -12.76 3.27
CA TYR A 1104 25.74 -11.75 2.74
C TYR A 1104 25.21 -10.89 3.90
N TRP A 1105 24.67 -11.49 4.96
CA TRP A 1105 24.10 -10.79 6.10
C TRP A 1105 24.80 -11.18 7.42
N PRO A 1106 25.90 -10.52 7.83
CA PRO A 1106 26.54 -10.81 9.10
C PRO A 1106 25.64 -10.40 10.28
N ILE A 1107 25.51 -11.23 11.31
CA ILE A 1107 24.78 -10.88 12.54
C ILE A 1107 25.73 -10.44 13.64
N TYR A 1108 25.46 -9.29 14.26
CA TYR A 1108 26.31 -8.67 15.28
C TYR A 1108 25.51 -7.73 16.20
N SER A 1109 26.11 -7.34 17.32
CA SER A 1109 25.66 -6.24 18.18
C SER A 1109 26.83 -5.31 18.53
N TYR A 1110 26.49 -4.05 18.80
CA TYR A 1110 27.32 -2.99 19.34
C TYR A 1110 26.62 -2.48 20.61
N ASP A 1111 27.21 -2.71 21.77
CA ASP A 1111 26.68 -2.27 23.06
C ASP A 1111 27.58 -1.20 23.70
N PRO A 1112 27.17 0.08 23.68
CA PRO A 1112 27.94 1.19 24.24
C PRO A 1112 28.39 0.97 25.68
N ARG A 1113 27.60 0.27 26.50
CA ARG A 1113 27.90 0.03 27.93
C ARG A 1113 29.22 -0.71 28.13
N LEU A 1114 29.58 -1.57 27.18
CA LEU A 1114 30.84 -2.31 27.23
C LEU A 1114 32.04 -1.38 27.05
N SER A 1115 31.92 -0.34 26.21
CA SER A 1115 33.00 0.64 26.02
C SER A 1115 33.25 1.46 27.29
N GLU A 1116 32.21 1.76 28.08
CA GLU A 1116 32.35 2.43 29.38
C GLU A 1116 33.13 1.58 30.40
N GLU A 1117 33.06 0.25 30.26
CA GLU A 1117 33.82 -0.73 31.04
C GLU A 1117 35.23 -1.01 30.47
N GLY A 1118 35.65 -0.33 29.40
CA GLY A 1118 36.91 -0.58 28.69
C GLY A 1118 36.92 -1.88 27.87
N LYS A 1119 35.75 -2.47 27.60
CA LYS A 1119 35.58 -3.68 26.80
C LYS A 1119 35.15 -3.34 25.38
N ASN A 1120 35.48 -4.22 24.44
CA ASN A 1120 35.05 -4.03 23.06
C ASN A 1120 33.51 -4.10 22.95
N PRO A 1121 32.84 -3.04 22.45
CA PRO A 1121 31.39 -3.00 22.33
C PRO A 1121 30.84 -3.91 21.24
N ILE A 1122 31.68 -4.41 20.32
CA ILE A 1122 31.23 -5.18 19.16
C ILE A 1122 31.34 -6.68 19.40
N LYS A 1123 30.23 -7.36 19.15
CA LYS A 1123 30.14 -8.82 19.20
C LYS A 1123 29.57 -9.38 17.90
N ILE A 1124 30.43 -10.00 17.09
CA ILE A 1124 30.00 -10.78 15.93
C ILE A 1124 29.47 -12.13 16.42
N SER A 1125 28.19 -12.40 16.17
CA SER A 1125 27.52 -13.62 16.66
C SER A 1125 27.49 -14.75 15.62
N GLY A 1126 27.70 -14.44 14.35
CA GLY A 1126 27.78 -15.42 13.26
C GLY A 1126 29.14 -16.12 13.18
N LYS A 1127 29.18 -17.32 12.57
CA LYS A 1127 30.45 -17.98 12.21
C LYS A 1127 31.16 -17.20 11.09
N LYS A 1128 32.45 -17.50 10.88
CA LYS A 1128 33.20 -17.00 9.72
C LYS A 1128 32.45 -17.36 8.42
N PRO A 1129 32.19 -16.39 7.52
CA PRO A 1129 31.49 -16.64 6.27
C PRO A 1129 32.14 -17.70 5.37
N ASN A 1130 31.31 -18.55 4.76
CA ASN A 1130 31.68 -19.40 3.64
C ASN A 1130 31.45 -18.65 2.32
N TRP A 1131 32.49 -17.95 1.85
CA TRP A 1131 32.44 -17.14 0.64
C TRP A 1131 32.24 -17.95 -0.66
N ASP A 1132 32.47 -19.26 -0.65
CA ASP A 1132 32.28 -20.13 -1.82
C ASP A 1132 30.80 -20.34 -2.13
N ARG A 1133 29.93 -20.16 -1.12
CA ARG A 1133 28.46 -20.23 -1.24
C ARG A 1133 27.79 -18.88 -1.50
N TYR A 1134 28.57 -17.82 -1.75
CA TYR A 1134 28.01 -16.48 -1.96
C TYR A 1134 27.23 -16.40 -3.28
N GLU A 1135 27.77 -16.95 -4.36
CA GLU A 1135 27.07 -16.95 -5.66
C GLU A 1135 25.86 -17.88 -5.65
N GLU A 1136 25.93 -19.01 -4.93
CA GLU A 1136 24.77 -19.89 -4.66
C GLU A 1136 23.60 -19.08 -4.10
N PHE A 1137 23.83 -18.26 -3.07
CA PHE A 1137 22.81 -17.40 -2.49
C PHE A 1137 22.19 -16.45 -3.52
N LEU A 1138 23.01 -15.75 -4.31
CA LEU A 1138 22.52 -14.80 -5.32
C LEU A 1138 21.65 -15.50 -6.37
N LEU A 1139 22.09 -16.65 -6.88
CA LEU A 1139 21.42 -17.35 -7.97
C LEU A 1139 20.09 -18.03 -7.56
N HIS A 1140 19.85 -18.20 -6.27
CA HIS A 1140 18.55 -18.64 -5.73
C HIS A 1140 17.46 -17.55 -5.77
N GLU A 1141 17.81 -16.30 -6.14
CA GLU A 1141 16.88 -15.17 -6.15
C GLU A 1141 16.76 -14.56 -7.55
N ASN A 1142 15.53 -14.41 -8.05
CA ASN A 1142 15.27 -13.81 -9.36
C ASN A 1142 15.85 -12.40 -9.50
N ARG A 1143 15.89 -11.61 -8.41
CA ARG A 1143 16.47 -10.26 -8.44
C ARG A 1143 17.95 -10.23 -8.86
N TYR A 1144 18.68 -11.35 -8.76
CA TYR A 1144 20.04 -11.45 -9.30
C TYR A 1144 20.08 -12.32 -10.55
N ARG A 1145 19.42 -13.49 -10.52
CA ARG A 1145 19.40 -14.44 -11.64
C ARG A 1145 18.92 -13.82 -12.95
N ASN A 1146 17.92 -12.93 -12.90
CA ASN A 1146 17.42 -12.23 -14.09
C ASN A 1146 18.53 -11.41 -14.77
N LEU A 1147 19.40 -10.75 -14.00
CA LEU A 1147 20.52 -9.98 -14.57
C LEU A 1147 21.46 -10.90 -15.36
N LYS A 1148 21.78 -12.07 -14.79
CA LYS A 1148 22.62 -13.08 -15.45
C LYS A 1148 22.00 -13.64 -16.73
N ILE A 1149 20.66 -13.68 -16.82
CA ILE A 1149 19.94 -14.10 -18.04
C ILE A 1149 20.01 -13.03 -19.13
N TYR A 1150 19.79 -11.76 -18.77
CA TYR A 1150 19.71 -10.66 -19.74
C TYR A 1150 21.09 -10.14 -20.17
N ASN A 1151 22.04 -10.07 -19.25
CA ASN A 1151 23.38 -9.51 -19.47
C ASN A 1151 24.44 -10.26 -18.62
N PRO A 1152 24.89 -11.45 -19.06
CA PRO A 1152 25.79 -12.31 -18.28
C PRO A 1152 27.11 -11.65 -17.88
N GLU A 1153 27.74 -10.90 -18.79
CA GLU A 1153 29.03 -10.24 -18.56
C GLU A 1153 28.91 -9.16 -17.46
N HIS A 1154 27.89 -8.30 -17.54
CA HIS A 1154 27.65 -7.28 -16.52
C HIS A 1154 27.22 -7.90 -15.18
N ALA A 1155 26.47 -9.00 -15.21
CA ALA A 1155 26.12 -9.74 -14.00
C ALA A 1155 27.35 -10.26 -13.27
N GLU A 1156 28.33 -10.85 -13.98
CA GLU A 1156 29.58 -11.34 -13.39
C GLU A 1156 30.37 -10.20 -12.72
N GLU A 1157 30.47 -9.04 -13.38
CA GLU A 1157 31.09 -7.83 -12.82
C GLU A 1157 30.40 -7.39 -11.52
N LEU A 1158 29.08 -7.22 -11.55
CA LEU A 1158 28.32 -6.74 -10.40
C LEU A 1158 28.25 -7.77 -9.26
N PHE A 1159 28.25 -9.07 -9.55
CA PHE A 1159 28.28 -10.12 -8.51
C PHE A 1159 29.65 -10.19 -7.84
N ALA A 1160 30.73 -10.08 -8.60
CA ALA A 1160 32.08 -9.99 -8.06
C ALA A 1160 32.21 -8.76 -7.15
N LYS A 1161 31.69 -7.60 -7.59
CA LYS A 1161 31.61 -6.40 -6.77
C LYS A 1161 30.78 -6.61 -5.50
N ASN A 1162 29.59 -7.18 -5.60
CA ASN A 1162 28.71 -7.44 -4.45
C ASN A 1162 29.43 -8.31 -3.38
N LYS A 1163 30.10 -9.39 -3.82
CA LYS A 1163 30.91 -10.24 -2.94
C LYS A 1163 32.08 -9.46 -2.31
N ALA A 1164 32.81 -8.67 -3.10
CA ALA A 1164 33.93 -7.87 -2.61
C ALA A 1164 33.49 -6.83 -1.57
N ASP A 1165 32.35 -6.17 -1.78
CA ASP A 1165 31.75 -5.21 -0.84
C ASP A 1165 31.34 -5.91 0.47
N ALA A 1166 30.72 -7.09 0.40
CA ALA A 1166 30.37 -7.88 1.59
C ALA A 1166 31.60 -8.35 2.37
N GLN A 1167 32.65 -8.80 1.67
CA GLN A 1167 33.93 -9.13 2.29
C GLN A 1167 34.58 -7.93 2.95
N PHE A 1168 34.52 -6.75 2.33
CA PHE A 1168 35.01 -5.51 2.92
C PHE A 1168 34.28 -5.20 4.22
N ARG A 1169 32.95 -5.18 4.22
CA ARG A 1169 32.14 -4.95 5.43
C ARG A 1169 32.47 -5.94 6.55
N TYR A 1170 32.55 -7.23 6.23
CA TYR A 1170 32.91 -8.24 7.23
C TYR A 1170 34.32 -8.03 7.80
N ARG A 1171 35.31 -7.66 6.97
CA ARG A 1171 36.65 -7.31 7.43
C ARG A 1171 36.64 -6.10 8.36
N GLN A 1172 35.84 -5.07 8.07
CA GLN A 1172 35.72 -3.91 8.96
C GLN A 1172 35.12 -4.29 10.31
N LEU A 1173 34.02 -5.05 10.34
CA LEU A 1173 33.44 -5.56 11.59
C LEU A 1173 34.47 -6.38 12.39
N THR A 1174 35.26 -7.22 11.71
CA THR A 1174 36.30 -8.03 12.36
C THR A 1174 37.41 -7.15 12.94
N ARG A 1175 37.81 -6.08 12.24
CA ARG A 1175 38.80 -5.13 12.75
C ARG A 1175 38.29 -4.42 13.99
N MET A 1176 37.04 -3.95 13.96
CA MET A 1176 36.47 -3.26 15.11
C MET A 1176 36.31 -4.21 16.31
N ALA A 1177 35.90 -5.46 16.09
CA ALA A 1177 35.78 -6.49 17.13
C ALA A 1177 37.14 -6.95 17.70
N ALA A 1178 38.24 -6.66 17.01
CA ALA A 1178 39.60 -6.95 17.46
C ALA A 1178 40.34 -5.72 18.02
N ALA A 1179 39.74 -4.52 17.92
CA ALA A 1179 40.32 -3.30 18.46
C ALA A 1179 40.37 -3.36 20.00
N ASP A 1180 41.38 -2.71 20.57
CA ASP A 1180 41.48 -2.43 22.00
C ASP A 1180 40.59 -1.22 22.34
N TRP A 1181 39.84 -1.33 23.42
CA TRP A 1181 38.91 -0.31 23.92
C TRP A 1181 39.21 0.06 25.38
N SER A 1182 40.38 -0.35 25.90
CA SER A 1182 40.83 0.11 27.21
C SER A 1182 41.04 1.62 27.19
N ASP A 1183 40.61 2.27 28.27
CA ASP A 1183 40.74 3.72 28.45
C ASP A 1183 42.14 4.03 28.96
N GLU A 1184 43.01 4.52 28.08
CA GLU A 1184 44.42 4.81 28.37
C GLU A 1184 44.56 5.76 29.57
N VAL A 1185 43.63 6.70 29.77
CA VAL A 1185 43.64 7.66 30.88
C VAL A 1185 43.29 6.99 32.21
N LYS A 1186 42.28 6.10 32.22
CA LYS A 1186 41.94 5.34 33.45
C LYS A 1186 42.98 4.29 33.81
N VAL A 1187 43.74 3.79 32.83
CA VAL A 1187 44.87 2.89 33.07
C VAL A 1187 46.01 3.69 33.72
N GLU A 1188 46.33 4.88 33.21
CA GLU A 1188 47.31 5.78 33.82
C GLU A 1188 46.91 6.23 35.24
N GLU A 1189 45.65 6.63 35.47
CA GLU A 1189 45.15 7.00 36.81
C GLU A 1189 45.25 5.82 37.80
N LYS A 1190 44.91 4.59 37.38
CA LYS A 1190 45.09 3.39 38.22
C LYS A 1190 46.55 3.03 38.43
N GLU A 1191 47.42 3.29 37.45
CA GLU A 1191 48.86 3.07 37.59
C GLU A 1191 49.53 4.13 38.48
N GLU A 1192 49.01 5.36 38.51
CA GLU A 1192 49.42 6.40 39.45
C GLU A 1192 48.89 6.13 40.87
N GLU A 1193 47.63 5.75 41.04
CA GLU A 1193 47.08 5.32 42.35
C GLU A 1193 47.85 4.12 42.91
N ASN A 1194 48.21 3.13 42.08
CA ASN A 1194 49.04 1.98 42.50
C ASN A 1194 50.53 2.32 42.71
N LYS A 1195 51.01 3.48 42.27
CA LYS A 1195 52.37 3.98 42.58
C LYS A 1195 52.41 4.84 43.84
N GLU A 1196 51.25 5.38 44.26
CA GLU A 1196 51.10 6.14 45.50
C GLU A 1196 50.76 5.24 46.72
N GLU A 1197 50.23 4.03 46.52
CA GLU A 1197 50.20 2.93 47.50
C GLU A 1197 51.56 2.20 47.64
#